data_AF-A0AAJ5Z5W5-F1
#
_entry.id   AF-A0AAJ5Z5W5-F1
#
_cell.length_a   1.000
_cell.length_b   1.000
_cell.length_c   1.000
_cell.angle_alpha   90.00
_cell.angle_beta   90.00
_cell.angle_gamma   90.00
#
_symmetry.space_group_name_H-M   'P 1'
#
loop_
_entity.id
_entity.type
_entity.pdbx_description
1 polymer ?
#
loop_
_entity_poly.entity_id
_entity_poly.type
_entity_poly.pdbx_seq_one_letter_code
_entity_poly.pdbx_strand_id
1 'polypeptide(L)'
;MTDVTGPPLGQTDLHRWRLRVSDVGRHVWHYLETEAEVEAWPQTPMDRYWLGLPVGAETYPEAAATPLEAAQRGLAFYRHLQADDGHFPGEYGGPMFLLPGLIIGMYVTQTPIPAPWRVEIARYLWHRRHPDDGGWGIHIEGHSTVFGTALNYVVLRIVGVPPDHPMMVQARTTLWRLGGATGLPSWGKLWLALLNVYDWEGVHPIPPELWLLPDAVPIHPWRWWVHTRMVYLPMGYLYGQRFCAEETDLVKALRAELYPTPYDEIHWPAQRNHVAAADLYAPHTRVLDALFCVLGQYERVHIRALREAGMRRAYELIVKEDVNTSYQCLGPVNKMLNYIVRWMVDGPESEAMARHREKLRDFVWMSADGLMMTGTNGSQLWDTSFIAQAMCDAGLARDHRDMCQSILAWLDATQIRENPTFYRSAYRFATKGAWPFSTREQGYTVSDCTAEGLKGVLMLQEASGADLGRPVSQQRLRDTVDLLLSMQNPGGGYASYETINGPSVLEWLNPAEVFGNIMVEYAYPECTTSVVSGLRMFQRYDSYRSADIDAAVDAAVGYILRAQRADGSWYGSWAICFTYAALFALESLRHAGHTHANSEAVRRACAFLLGQQREDGGWGESYKSCETHAYVQSRSQVVQTSWAVLALMHADYPDATPIRRGIALIMSRQQPDGSWAQEQIEGIFNHNCAISYPHYKFAFTIWALGKAAARVCMRQGAVRGGATPYAVALRALLSHRRDAGACRQEARWLVDEVRARHGLSPALVTWPAPAMQTLLSLARRAARDEPLSYVIGHQPFGPLSLLTRPPILIPRCETEAWTYQLLSLVRARWAVGGSRPRRILDLCTGSGCIAVALAHGLQAYDVDVVGVDSDERAVSLARENAQRYDLKRVTMVHGDVWDDACLSRLGAFDLVTCNPPYIAEAAWAGLDASVREHESTGTRTTGVYGACRCGRRRRWRRRW
;
A
#
# COMPACT_ATOMS: atom_id res chain seq x y z
N MET A 1 -20.40 -23.21 -45.64
CA MET A 1 -20.05 -22.55 -44.38
C MET A 1 -18.84 -21.69 -44.68
N THR A 2 -19.07 -20.40 -44.96
CA THR A 2 -18.01 -19.43 -45.20
C THR A 2 -17.21 -19.24 -43.92
N ASP A 3 -15.90 -19.38 -44.06
CA ASP A 3 -14.90 -19.23 -43.01
C ASP A 3 -14.99 -17.79 -42.46
N VAL A 4 -15.45 -17.64 -41.22
CA VAL A 4 -15.62 -16.33 -40.57
C VAL A 4 -14.28 -15.96 -39.92
N THR A 5 -13.27 -15.67 -40.73
CA THR A 5 -11.89 -15.54 -40.24
C THR A 5 -11.57 -14.17 -39.61
N GLY A 6 -12.53 -13.23 -39.54
CA GLY A 6 -12.25 -11.88 -39.07
C GLY A 6 -13.45 -11.10 -38.52
N PRO A 7 -13.19 -9.93 -37.89
CA PRO A 7 -14.21 -9.08 -37.29
C PRO A 7 -15.20 -8.52 -38.32
N PRO A 8 -16.48 -8.32 -37.94
CA PRO A 8 -17.57 -8.05 -38.88
C PRO A 8 -17.47 -6.71 -39.63
N LEU A 9 -16.78 -5.72 -39.06
CA LEU A 9 -16.57 -4.40 -39.65
C LEU A 9 -15.09 -4.16 -40.01
N GLY A 10 -14.28 -5.23 -40.04
CA GLY A 10 -12.83 -5.13 -40.22
C GLY A 10 -12.10 -4.58 -38.98
N GLN A 11 -10.97 -3.93 -39.23
CA GLN A 11 -10.08 -3.37 -38.22
C GLN A 11 -9.57 -2.02 -38.72
N THR A 12 -9.41 -1.05 -37.83
CA THR A 12 -8.78 0.24 -38.15
C THR A 12 -7.26 0.10 -38.26
N ASP A 13 -6.60 1.05 -38.91
CA ASP A 13 -5.14 1.07 -38.91
C ASP A 13 -4.60 1.40 -37.51
N LEU A 14 -4.01 0.39 -36.85
CA LEU A 14 -3.49 0.53 -35.49
C LEU A 14 -2.37 1.58 -35.40
N HIS A 15 -1.65 1.87 -36.49
CA HIS A 15 -0.61 2.90 -36.50
C HIS A 15 -1.15 4.33 -36.40
N ARG A 16 -2.47 4.53 -36.48
CA ARG A 16 -3.13 5.83 -36.34
C ARG A 16 -3.69 6.09 -34.94
N TRP A 17 -3.67 5.12 -34.04
CA TRP A 17 -4.12 5.33 -32.66
C TRP A 17 -3.04 5.94 -31.78
N ARG A 18 -3.41 6.93 -30.96
CA ARG A 18 -2.55 7.56 -29.94
C ARG A 18 -3.27 7.67 -28.60
N LEU A 19 -2.58 7.31 -27.53
CA LEU A 19 -3.01 7.58 -26.17
C LEU A 19 -2.47 8.94 -25.74
N ARG A 20 -3.38 9.87 -25.46
CA ARG A 20 -3.03 11.13 -24.81
C ARG A 20 -3.20 10.99 -23.31
N VAL A 21 -2.16 11.42 -22.59
CA VAL A 21 -2.22 11.66 -21.15
C VAL A 21 -2.27 13.17 -20.91
N SER A 22 -3.24 13.64 -20.14
CA SER A 22 -3.38 15.05 -19.75
C SER A 22 -3.89 15.20 -18.31
N ASP A 23 -3.96 16.43 -17.81
CA ASP A 23 -4.71 16.80 -16.60
C ASP A 23 -4.42 15.96 -15.34
N VAL A 24 -3.19 15.46 -15.19
CA VAL A 24 -2.76 14.57 -14.11
C VAL A 24 -3.50 13.23 -14.16
N GLY A 25 -3.11 12.38 -15.11
CA GLY A 25 -3.61 11.00 -15.24
C GLY A 25 -4.85 10.78 -16.12
N ARG A 26 -5.40 11.78 -16.81
CA ARG A 26 -6.54 11.59 -17.73
C ARG A 26 -6.10 10.84 -18.98
N HIS A 27 -6.83 9.80 -19.37
CA HIS A 27 -6.55 8.97 -20.54
C HIS A 27 -7.55 9.23 -21.66
N VAL A 28 -7.06 9.52 -22.86
CA VAL A 28 -7.92 9.67 -24.04
C VAL A 28 -7.25 9.08 -25.27
N TRP A 29 -7.91 8.12 -25.91
CA TRP A 29 -7.47 7.58 -27.20
C TRP A 29 -7.96 8.44 -28.38
N HIS A 30 -7.07 8.68 -29.34
CA HIS A 30 -7.30 9.43 -30.57
C HIS A 30 -6.98 8.57 -31.79
N TYR A 31 -7.81 8.67 -32.83
CA TYR A 31 -7.53 8.12 -34.15
C TYR A 31 -7.16 9.27 -35.09
N LEU A 32 -5.97 9.21 -35.70
CA LEU A 32 -5.45 10.25 -36.60
C LEU A 32 -5.92 9.99 -38.04
N GLU A 33 -6.54 10.98 -38.68
CA GLU A 33 -7.20 10.81 -39.98
C GLU A 33 -6.24 11.06 -41.15
N THR A 34 -5.22 11.90 -40.97
CA THR A 34 -4.30 12.32 -42.04
C THR A 34 -2.86 11.86 -41.79
N GLU A 35 -2.08 11.70 -42.86
CA GLU A 35 -0.64 11.39 -42.76
C GLU A 35 0.14 12.50 -42.03
N ALA A 36 -0.26 13.77 -42.22
CA ALA A 36 0.37 14.91 -41.56
C ALA A 36 0.20 14.85 -40.04
N GLU A 37 -0.95 14.38 -39.53
CA GLU A 37 -1.15 14.15 -38.09
C GLU A 37 -0.28 13.00 -37.58
N VAL A 38 -0.17 11.91 -38.35
CA VAL A 38 0.66 10.74 -38.00
C VAL A 38 2.13 11.13 -37.90
N GLU A 39 2.63 11.97 -38.81
CA GLU A 39 4.00 12.50 -38.78
C GLU A 39 4.21 13.46 -37.60
N ALA A 40 3.23 14.32 -37.30
CA ALA A 40 3.31 15.29 -36.21
C ALA A 40 3.22 14.65 -34.81
N TRP A 41 2.53 13.52 -34.67
CA TRP A 41 2.38 12.79 -33.41
C TRP A 41 2.75 11.32 -33.64
N PRO A 42 4.03 10.93 -33.50
CA PRO A 42 4.46 9.53 -33.65
C PRO A 42 3.99 8.65 -32.49
N GLN A 43 3.89 7.32 -32.71
CA GLN A 43 3.55 6.37 -31.64
C GLN A 43 4.69 6.23 -30.64
N THR A 44 4.33 6.23 -29.36
CA THR A 44 5.21 5.89 -28.25
C THR A 44 5.28 4.37 -28.03
N PRO A 45 6.30 3.86 -27.30
CA PRO A 45 6.34 2.46 -26.88
C PRO A 45 5.07 2.03 -26.12
N MET A 46 4.52 2.92 -25.29
CA MET A 46 3.27 2.73 -24.56
C MET A 46 2.07 2.56 -25.49
N ASP A 47 1.92 3.42 -26.52
CA ASP A 47 0.85 3.28 -27.51
C ASP A 47 0.91 1.89 -28.15
N ARG A 48 2.12 1.49 -28.57
CA ARG A 48 2.37 0.24 -29.27
C ARG A 48 2.04 -0.96 -28.38
N TYR A 49 2.46 -0.95 -27.12
CA TYR A 49 2.16 -2.02 -26.16
C TYR A 49 0.65 -2.27 -26.04
N TRP A 50 -0.14 -1.22 -25.80
CA TRP A 50 -1.59 -1.36 -25.60
C TRP A 50 -2.35 -1.73 -26.87
N LEU A 51 -1.80 -1.40 -28.04
CA LEU A 51 -2.34 -1.80 -29.34
C LEU A 51 -1.90 -3.21 -29.77
N GLY A 52 -1.09 -3.91 -28.97
CA GLY A 52 -0.55 -5.23 -29.33
C GLY A 52 0.54 -5.19 -30.40
N LEU A 53 1.17 -4.03 -30.61
CA LEU A 53 2.28 -3.83 -31.55
C LEU A 53 3.64 -4.04 -30.85
N PRO A 54 4.69 -4.45 -31.58
CA PRO A 54 6.02 -4.64 -30.99
C PRO A 54 6.55 -3.35 -30.34
N VAL A 55 6.86 -3.39 -29.05
CA VAL A 55 7.35 -2.23 -28.27
C VAL A 55 8.76 -1.80 -28.69
N GLY A 56 9.58 -2.75 -29.18
CA GLY A 56 10.99 -2.50 -29.50
C GLY A 56 11.91 -2.46 -28.27
N ALA A 57 11.51 -3.12 -27.18
CA ALA A 57 12.33 -3.27 -25.98
C ALA A 57 13.55 -4.17 -26.23
N GLU A 58 14.60 -4.00 -25.43
CA GLU A 58 15.77 -4.87 -25.44
C GLU A 58 15.38 -6.31 -25.10
N THR A 59 15.95 -7.29 -25.82
CA THR A 59 15.72 -8.71 -25.57
C THR A 59 16.96 -9.38 -24.98
N TYR A 60 16.76 -10.17 -23.94
CA TYR A 60 17.79 -10.96 -23.27
C TYR A 60 17.79 -12.40 -23.82
N PRO A 61 18.91 -12.91 -24.35
CA PRO A 61 18.97 -14.25 -24.96
C PRO A 61 18.91 -15.38 -23.92
N GLU A 62 19.37 -15.11 -22.70
CA GLU A 62 19.39 -16.08 -21.60
C GLU A 62 18.38 -15.69 -20.52
N ALA A 63 17.80 -16.70 -19.85
CA ALA A 63 16.94 -16.47 -18.69
C ALA A 63 17.71 -15.77 -17.56
N ALA A 64 17.02 -14.97 -16.76
CA ALA A 64 17.64 -14.30 -15.61
C ALA A 64 18.20 -15.34 -14.63
N ALA A 65 19.45 -15.17 -14.23
CA ALA A 65 20.14 -16.11 -13.34
C ALA A 65 19.72 -15.91 -11.87
N THR A 66 19.22 -14.72 -11.51
CA THR A 66 18.83 -14.39 -10.14
C THR A 66 17.47 -13.69 -10.08
N PRO A 67 16.76 -13.75 -8.93
CA PRO A 67 15.50 -13.01 -8.76
C PRO A 67 15.68 -11.49 -8.91
N LEU A 68 16.81 -10.93 -8.46
CA LEU A 68 17.06 -9.50 -8.59
C LEU A 68 17.21 -9.09 -10.06
N GLU A 69 17.96 -9.86 -10.83
CA GLU A 69 18.12 -9.63 -12.26
C GLU A 69 16.77 -9.73 -12.99
N ALA A 70 15.94 -10.72 -12.65
CA ALA A 70 14.59 -10.82 -13.21
C ALA A 70 13.74 -9.58 -12.87
N ALA A 71 13.81 -9.07 -11.63
CA ALA A 71 13.13 -7.85 -11.23
C ALA A 71 13.63 -6.60 -12.00
N GLN A 72 14.95 -6.51 -12.23
CA GLN A 72 15.56 -5.41 -13.00
C GLN A 72 15.12 -5.43 -14.46
N ARG A 73 15.12 -6.61 -15.11
CA ARG A 73 14.63 -6.77 -16.49
C ARG A 73 13.14 -6.45 -16.60
N GLY A 74 12.34 -6.89 -15.63
CA GLY A 74 10.91 -6.55 -15.55
C GLY A 74 10.67 -5.06 -15.42
N LEU A 75 11.42 -4.37 -14.57
CA LEU A 75 11.33 -2.92 -14.41
C LEU A 75 11.82 -2.17 -15.66
N ALA A 76 12.87 -2.67 -16.32
CA ALA A 76 13.38 -2.10 -17.56
C ALA A 76 12.31 -2.13 -18.67
N PHE A 77 11.59 -3.25 -18.82
CA PHE A 77 10.44 -3.31 -19.72
C PHE A 77 9.33 -2.36 -19.27
N TYR A 78 8.94 -2.43 -18.00
CA TYR A 78 7.79 -1.68 -17.46
C TYR A 78 7.97 -0.15 -17.58
N ARG A 79 9.21 0.33 -17.55
CA ARG A 79 9.56 1.74 -17.77
C ARG A 79 9.08 2.27 -19.13
N HIS A 80 8.98 1.44 -20.17
CA HIS A 80 8.44 1.84 -21.47
C HIS A 80 6.94 2.17 -21.42
N LEU A 81 6.24 1.79 -20.35
CA LEU A 81 4.81 2.01 -20.16
C LEU A 81 4.52 3.20 -19.22
N GLN A 82 5.55 3.88 -18.71
CA GLN A 82 5.38 5.08 -17.92
C GLN A 82 4.98 6.26 -18.81
N ALA A 83 3.91 6.97 -18.44
CA ALA A 83 3.51 8.21 -19.10
C ALA A 83 4.41 9.39 -18.72
N ASP A 84 4.40 10.43 -19.53
CA ASP A 84 5.23 11.63 -19.35
C ASP A 84 4.97 12.39 -18.04
N ASP A 85 3.74 12.30 -17.50
CA ASP A 85 3.38 12.90 -16.20
C ASP A 85 3.76 12.01 -15.01
N GLY A 86 4.29 10.80 -15.24
CA GLY A 86 4.92 9.93 -14.23
C GLY A 86 4.13 8.69 -13.82
N HIS A 87 2.85 8.60 -14.17
CA HIS A 87 2.00 7.46 -13.81
C HIS A 87 1.98 6.37 -14.90
N PHE A 88 1.24 5.28 -14.66
CA PHE A 88 1.12 4.16 -15.60
C PHE A 88 -0.31 4.03 -16.13
N PRO A 89 -0.59 4.46 -17.38
CA PRO A 89 -1.87 4.22 -18.02
C PRO A 89 -2.13 2.75 -18.23
N GLY A 90 -3.38 2.30 -18.07
CA GLY A 90 -3.72 0.89 -18.13
C GLY A 90 -5.13 0.62 -18.61
N GLU A 91 -5.27 -0.49 -19.33
CA GLU A 91 -6.58 -1.10 -19.57
C GLU A 91 -7.22 -1.49 -18.23
N TYR A 92 -8.50 -1.20 -18.07
CA TYR A 92 -9.25 -1.51 -16.85
C TYR A 92 -10.67 -1.98 -17.19
N GLY A 93 -10.76 -2.94 -18.12
CA GLY A 93 -12.02 -3.54 -18.58
C GLY A 93 -12.27 -4.91 -17.98
N GLY A 94 -13.19 -5.67 -18.57
CA GLY A 94 -13.59 -7.00 -18.09
C GLY A 94 -15.10 -7.16 -18.00
N PRO A 95 -15.83 -6.25 -17.31
CA PRO A 95 -17.28 -6.29 -17.26
C PRO A 95 -17.91 -6.04 -18.64
N MET A 96 -18.82 -6.92 -19.06
CA MET A 96 -19.41 -6.94 -20.41
C MET A 96 -20.76 -6.22 -20.50
N PHE A 97 -21.17 -5.52 -19.44
CA PHE A 97 -22.40 -4.69 -19.39
C PHE A 97 -22.12 -3.17 -19.42
N LEU A 98 -20.84 -2.76 -19.42
CA LEU A 98 -20.45 -1.35 -19.42
C LEU A 98 -20.58 -0.72 -20.81
N LEU A 99 -19.94 -1.33 -21.81
CA LEU A 99 -19.97 -0.89 -23.20
C LEU A 99 -21.42 -0.77 -23.75
N PRO A 100 -22.34 -1.70 -23.43
CA PRO A 100 -23.76 -1.49 -23.71
C PRO A 100 -24.34 -0.20 -23.16
N GLY A 101 -24.09 0.14 -21.90
CA GLY A 101 -24.58 1.40 -21.32
C GLY A 101 -24.05 2.64 -22.04
N LEU A 102 -22.78 2.63 -22.45
CA LEU A 102 -22.19 3.70 -23.26
C LEU A 102 -22.91 3.85 -24.60
N ILE A 103 -23.01 2.77 -25.37
CA ILE A 103 -23.51 2.81 -26.75
C ILE A 103 -25.02 3.01 -26.81
N ILE A 104 -25.79 2.38 -25.91
CA ILE A 104 -27.22 2.65 -25.77
C ILE A 104 -27.43 4.10 -25.34
N GLY A 105 -26.69 4.60 -24.35
CA GLY A 105 -26.81 6.00 -23.91
C GLY A 105 -26.45 7.02 -25.00
N MET A 106 -25.41 6.76 -25.80
CA MET A 106 -25.07 7.60 -26.96
C MET A 106 -26.18 7.56 -28.01
N TYR A 107 -26.73 6.39 -28.32
CA TYR A 107 -27.83 6.23 -29.27
C TYR A 107 -29.10 6.97 -28.83
N VAL A 108 -29.53 6.73 -27.58
CA VAL A 108 -30.72 7.33 -26.95
C VAL A 108 -30.66 8.85 -26.98
N THR A 109 -29.49 9.42 -26.71
CA THR A 109 -29.26 10.88 -26.67
C THR A 109 -28.89 11.48 -28.03
N GLN A 110 -28.96 10.66 -29.11
CA GLN A 110 -28.59 11.05 -30.47
C GLN A 110 -27.14 11.58 -30.59
N THR A 111 -26.26 11.11 -29.70
CA THR A 111 -24.84 11.43 -29.71
C THR A 111 -24.13 10.60 -30.78
N PRO A 112 -23.45 11.22 -31.77
CA PRO A 112 -22.77 10.46 -32.82
C PRO A 112 -21.70 9.52 -32.27
N ILE A 113 -21.70 8.27 -32.75
CA ILE A 113 -20.64 7.30 -32.46
C ILE A 113 -19.57 7.42 -33.55
N PRO A 114 -18.32 7.77 -33.21
CA PRO A 114 -17.24 7.92 -34.19
C PRO A 114 -17.04 6.66 -35.05
N ALA A 115 -16.77 6.83 -36.35
CA ALA A 115 -16.58 5.70 -37.26
C ALA A 115 -15.47 4.72 -36.80
N PRO A 116 -14.29 5.17 -36.33
CA PRO A 116 -13.27 4.28 -35.79
C PRO A 116 -13.76 3.48 -34.56
N TRP A 117 -14.60 4.09 -33.71
CA TRP A 117 -15.17 3.40 -32.56
C TRP A 117 -16.10 2.26 -32.98
N ARG A 118 -16.94 2.47 -34.00
CA ARG A 118 -17.86 1.44 -34.51
C ARG A 118 -17.11 0.17 -34.94
N VAL A 119 -16.01 0.36 -35.68
CA VAL A 119 -15.14 -0.73 -36.14
C VAL A 119 -14.49 -1.44 -34.96
N GLU A 120 -13.86 -0.68 -34.06
CA GLU A 120 -13.09 -1.25 -32.96
C GLU A 120 -13.93 -1.86 -31.83
N ILE A 121 -15.16 -1.38 -31.62
CA ILE A 121 -16.15 -2.02 -30.74
C ILE A 121 -16.57 -3.37 -31.30
N ALA A 122 -16.88 -3.41 -32.61
CA ALA A 122 -17.26 -4.66 -33.24
C ALA A 122 -16.12 -5.68 -33.24
N ARG A 123 -14.86 -5.21 -33.38
CA ARG A 123 -13.66 -6.04 -33.22
C ARG A 123 -13.47 -6.54 -31.79
N TYR A 124 -13.67 -5.70 -30.78
CA TYR A 124 -13.60 -6.10 -29.38
C TYR A 124 -14.62 -7.20 -29.07
N LEU A 125 -15.89 -6.99 -29.40
CA LEU A 125 -16.94 -7.96 -29.14
C LEU A 125 -16.75 -9.25 -29.94
N TRP A 126 -16.21 -9.16 -31.17
CA TRP A 126 -15.78 -10.33 -31.92
C TRP A 126 -14.75 -11.15 -31.13
N HIS A 127 -13.66 -10.55 -30.63
CA HIS A 127 -12.65 -11.30 -29.86
C HIS A 127 -13.14 -11.83 -28.51
N ARG A 128 -14.12 -11.16 -27.89
CA ARG A 128 -14.65 -11.53 -26.57
C ARG A 128 -15.85 -12.48 -26.59
N ARG A 129 -16.34 -12.86 -27.77
CA ARG A 129 -17.43 -13.83 -27.88
C ARG A 129 -16.98 -15.20 -27.36
N HIS A 130 -17.88 -15.92 -26.71
CA HIS A 130 -17.59 -17.27 -26.27
C HIS A 130 -17.29 -18.16 -27.49
N PRO A 131 -16.18 -18.93 -27.49
CA PRO A 131 -15.73 -19.65 -28.67
C PRO A 131 -16.74 -20.70 -29.16
N ASP A 132 -17.47 -21.33 -28.24
CA ASP A 132 -18.36 -22.45 -28.57
C ASP A 132 -19.75 -22.02 -29.02
N ASP A 133 -20.32 -20.97 -28.42
CA ASP A 133 -21.72 -20.58 -28.61
C ASP A 133 -21.90 -19.14 -29.10
N GLY A 134 -20.82 -18.36 -29.26
CA GLY A 134 -20.87 -17.01 -29.80
C GLY A 134 -21.62 -15.99 -28.94
N GLY A 135 -22.01 -16.35 -27.71
CA GLY A 135 -22.61 -15.42 -26.75
C GLY A 135 -21.57 -14.63 -25.95
N TRP A 136 -22.05 -13.89 -24.95
CA TRP A 136 -21.20 -13.16 -23.99
C TRP A 136 -21.74 -13.33 -22.58
N GLY A 137 -20.84 -13.41 -21.60
CA GLY A 137 -21.17 -13.45 -20.18
C GLY A 137 -21.27 -12.07 -19.54
N ILE A 138 -21.38 -12.03 -18.21
CA ILE A 138 -21.36 -10.78 -17.43
C ILE A 138 -19.97 -10.12 -17.39
N HIS A 139 -18.90 -10.89 -17.60
CA HIS A 139 -17.52 -10.43 -17.77
C HIS A 139 -16.79 -11.30 -18.81
N ILE A 140 -15.58 -10.91 -19.23
CA ILE A 140 -14.82 -11.55 -20.32
C ILE A 140 -14.41 -13.02 -20.10
N GLU A 141 -14.44 -13.51 -18.86
CA GLU A 141 -14.18 -14.93 -18.53
C GLU A 141 -15.46 -15.72 -18.18
N GLY A 142 -16.61 -15.05 -18.19
CA GLY A 142 -17.89 -15.65 -17.80
C GLY A 142 -18.48 -16.53 -18.90
N HIS A 143 -19.29 -17.50 -18.51
CA HIS A 143 -20.14 -18.24 -19.44
C HIS A 143 -21.19 -17.31 -20.09
N SER A 144 -21.66 -17.66 -21.28
CA SER A 144 -22.69 -16.88 -21.98
C SER A 144 -23.98 -16.76 -21.14
N THR A 145 -24.47 -15.53 -20.96
CA THR A 145 -25.68 -15.22 -20.22
C THR A 145 -26.67 -14.40 -21.04
N VAL A 146 -27.93 -14.26 -20.60
CA VAL A 146 -28.91 -13.39 -21.28
C VAL A 146 -28.46 -11.94 -21.19
N PHE A 147 -27.95 -11.51 -20.02
CA PHE A 147 -27.46 -10.15 -19.80
C PHE A 147 -26.32 -9.77 -20.73
N GLY A 148 -25.26 -10.58 -20.76
CA GLY A 148 -24.12 -10.33 -21.65
C GLY A 148 -24.50 -10.44 -23.12
N THR A 149 -25.25 -11.48 -23.50
CA THR A 149 -25.53 -11.76 -24.91
C THR A 149 -26.51 -10.77 -25.52
N ALA A 150 -27.63 -10.46 -24.86
CA ALA A 150 -28.62 -9.53 -25.40
C ALA A 150 -28.05 -8.12 -25.54
N LEU A 151 -27.35 -7.62 -24.51
CA LEU A 151 -26.83 -6.27 -24.52
C LEU A 151 -25.69 -6.07 -25.54
N ASN A 152 -24.77 -7.02 -25.66
CA ASN A 152 -23.70 -6.92 -26.65
C ASN A 152 -24.19 -7.17 -28.09
N TYR A 153 -25.23 -8.00 -28.27
CA TYR A 153 -25.94 -8.11 -29.55
C TYR A 153 -26.54 -6.75 -29.96
N VAL A 154 -27.23 -6.06 -29.03
CA VAL A 154 -27.77 -4.71 -29.26
C VAL A 154 -26.67 -3.72 -29.65
N VAL A 155 -25.52 -3.73 -28.96
CA VAL A 155 -24.37 -2.88 -29.30
C VAL A 155 -23.94 -3.11 -30.74
N LEU A 156 -23.77 -4.38 -31.15
CA LEU A 156 -23.35 -4.74 -32.50
C LEU A 156 -24.33 -4.25 -33.57
N ARG A 157 -25.64 -4.34 -33.29
CA ARG A 157 -26.68 -3.80 -34.18
C ARG A 157 -26.62 -2.27 -34.29
N ILE A 158 -26.43 -1.56 -33.16
CA ILE A 158 -26.30 -0.08 -33.14
C ILE A 158 -25.06 0.38 -33.92
N VAL A 159 -23.91 -0.28 -33.77
CA VAL A 159 -22.68 0.10 -34.50
C VAL A 159 -22.71 -0.32 -35.97
N GLY A 160 -23.76 -1.04 -36.41
CA GLY A 160 -24.07 -1.30 -37.82
C GLY A 160 -23.75 -2.70 -38.32
N VAL A 161 -23.54 -3.69 -37.45
CA VAL A 161 -23.37 -5.08 -37.87
C VAL A 161 -24.71 -5.65 -38.32
N PRO A 162 -24.82 -6.22 -39.55
CA PRO A 162 -26.05 -6.81 -40.06
C PRO A 162 -26.53 -8.02 -39.23
N PRO A 163 -27.85 -8.22 -39.05
CA PRO A 163 -28.40 -9.30 -38.22
C PRO A 163 -28.19 -10.71 -38.81
N ASP A 164 -27.87 -10.79 -40.10
CA ASP A 164 -27.58 -12.00 -40.88
C ASP A 164 -26.09 -12.35 -40.91
N HIS A 165 -25.21 -11.49 -40.39
CA HIS A 165 -23.80 -11.82 -40.22
C HIS A 165 -23.65 -13.10 -39.37
N PRO A 166 -22.77 -14.06 -39.71
CA PRO A 166 -22.68 -15.35 -39.02
C PRO A 166 -22.54 -15.25 -37.48
N MET A 167 -21.73 -14.31 -36.98
CA MET A 167 -21.62 -14.04 -35.54
C MET A 167 -22.95 -13.63 -34.91
N MET A 168 -23.73 -12.78 -35.60
CA MET A 168 -25.02 -12.29 -35.09
C MET A 168 -26.05 -13.41 -35.08
N VAL A 169 -26.05 -14.27 -36.09
CA VAL A 169 -26.92 -15.47 -36.12
C VAL A 169 -26.58 -16.40 -34.96
N GLN A 170 -25.29 -16.64 -34.71
CA GLN A 170 -24.84 -17.49 -33.59
C GLN A 170 -25.24 -16.88 -32.24
N ALA A 171 -24.95 -15.59 -32.03
CA ALA A 171 -25.32 -14.87 -30.81
C ALA A 171 -26.83 -14.84 -30.56
N ARG A 172 -27.65 -14.58 -31.59
CA ARG A 172 -29.12 -14.61 -31.48
C ARG A 172 -29.64 -16.01 -31.17
N THR A 173 -29.07 -17.03 -31.80
CA THR A 173 -29.42 -18.44 -31.52
C THR A 173 -29.12 -18.79 -30.06
N THR A 174 -27.97 -18.36 -29.54
CA THR A 174 -27.59 -18.55 -28.14
C THR A 174 -28.51 -17.78 -27.20
N LEU A 175 -28.84 -16.52 -27.50
CA LEU A 175 -29.80 -15.73 -26.74
C LEU A 175 -31.16 -16.43 -26.66
N TRP A 176 -31.68 -16.95 -27.78
CA TRP A 176 -32.96 -17.67 -27.79
C TRP A 176 -32.89 -19.01 -27.06
N ARG A 177 -31.75 -19.72 -27.12
CA ARG A 177 -31.51 -20.94 -26.32
C ARG A 177 -31.56 -20.65 -24.81
N LEU A 178 -31.14 -19.46 -24.39
CA LEU A 178 -31.20 -18.99 -23.01
C LEU A 178 -32.58 -18.43 -22.61
N GLY A 179 -33.56 -18.41 -23.52
CA GLY A 179 -34.93 -17.95 -23.27
C GLY A 179 -35.28 -16.57 -23.82
N GLY A 180 -34.35 -15.89 -24.50
CA GLY A 180 -34.55 -14.54 -25.04
C GLY A 180 -34.41 -13.44 -23.99
N ALA A 181 -34.55 -12.19 -24.44
CA ALA A 181 -34.33 -11.01 -23.59
C ALA A 181 -35.42 -10.78 -22.51
N THR A 182 -36.49 -11.58 -22.45
CA THR A 182 -37.45 -11.55 -21.32
C THR A 182 -36.81 -11.99 -20.00
N GLY A 183 -35.79 -12.86 -20.06
CA GLY A 183 -35.07 -13.37 -18.90
C GLY A 183 -33.91 -12.49 -18.42
N LEU A 184 -33.82 -11.23 -18.86
CA LEU A 184 -32.76 -10.32 -18.41
C LEU A 184 -32.80 -10.10 -16.88
N PRO A 185 -31.66 -9.81 -16.22
CA PRO A 185 -31.65 -9.19 -14.89
C PRO A 185 -32.19 -7.77 -14.91
N SER A 186 -32.53 -7.20 -13.74
CA SER A 186 -33.14 -5.88 -13.60
C SER A 186 -32.41 -4.76 -14.35
N TRP A 187 -31.07 -4.75 -14.29
CA TRP A 187 -30.24 -3.75 -14.99
C TRP A 187 -30.33 -3.88 -16.51
N GLY A 188 -30.43 -5.09 -17.03
CA GLY A 188 -30.64 -5.34 -18.47
C GLY A 188 -32.02 -4.90 -18.93
N LYS A 189 -33.06 -5.18 -18.14
CA LYS A 189 -34.42 -4.73 -18.41
C LYS A 189 -34.49 -3.20 -18.50
N LEU A 190 -33.83 -2.51 -17.56
CA LEU A 190 -33.74 -1.06 -17.57
C LEU A 190 -33.11 -0.53 -18.87
N TRP A 191 -31.93 -1.02 -19.25
CA TRP A 191 -31.24 -0.55 -20.46
C TRP A 191 -32.07 -0.77 -21.74
N LEU A 192 -32.73 -1.93 -21.84
CA LEU A 192 -33.60 -2.20 -22.98
C LEU A 192 -34.91 -1.41 -22.96
N ALA A 193 -35.42 -1.05 -21.77
CA ALA A 193 -36.57 -0.17 -21.64
C ALA A 193 -36.23 1.27 -22.07
N LEU A 194 -35.06 1.77 -21.69
CA LEU A 194 -34.55 3.05 -22.17
C LEU A 194 -34.40 3.08 -23.70
N LEU A 195 -33.94 1.98 -24.30
CA LEU A 195 -33.83 1.80 -25.75
C LEU A 195 -35.18 1.58 -26.46
N ASN A 196 -36.28 1.46 -25.69
CA ASN A 196 -37.62 1.18 -26.21
C ASN A 196 -37.77 -0.20 -26.90
N VAL A 197 -36.99 -1.19 -26.45
CA VAL A 197 -37.07 -2.58 -26.90
C VAL A 197 -37.45 -3.56 -25.79
N TYR A 198 -37.85 -3.07 -24.62
CA TYR A 198 -38.43 -3.83 -23.51
C TYR A 198 -39.46 -2.93 -22.81
N ASP A 199 -40.64 -3.43 -22.44
CA ASP A 199 -41.67 -2.58 -21.83
C ASP A 199 -41.40 -2.30 -20.34
N TRP A 200 -41.59 -1.05 -19.91
CA TRP A 200 -41.44 -0.64 -18.51
C TRP A 200 -42.34 -1.42 -17.54
N GLU A 201 -43.48 -1.95 -17.99
CA GLU A 201 -44.32 -2.83 -17.17
C GLU A 201 -43.61 -4.12 -16.77
N GLY A 202 -42.59 -4.56 -17.51
CA GLY A 202 -41.76 -5.70 -17.15
C GLY A 202 -40.57 -5.38 -16.25
N VAL A 203 -40.41 -4.12 -15.83
CA VAL A 203 -39.34 -3.67 -14.92
C VAL A 203 -39.91 -3.57 -13.49
N HIS A 204 -39.10 -3.94 -12.50
CA HIS A 204 -39.47 -3.73 -11.10
C HIS A 204 -39.56 -2.24 -10.74
N PRO A 205 -40.44 -1.83 -9.82
CA PRO A 205 -40.50 -0.44 -9.40
C PRO A 205 -39.21 0.09 -8.78
N ILE A 206 -38.74 1.23 -9.29
CA ILE A 206 -37.58 1.98 -8.77
C ILE A 206 -38.07 3.37 -8.31
N PRO A 207 -38.71 3.49 -7.14
CA PRO A 207 -39.38 4.72 -6.72
C PRO A 207 -38.39 5.85 -6.40
N PRO A 208 -38.40 6.98 -7.13
CA PRO A 208 -37.60 8.15 -6.77
C PRO A 208 -38.04 8.81 -5.44
N GLU A 209 -39.23 8.47 -4.94
CA GLU A 209 -39.77 8.93 -3.66
C GLU A 209 -38.92 8.50 -2.45
N LEU A 210 -38.07 7.47 -2.58
CA LEU A 210 -37.15 7.05 -1.51
C LEU A 210 -36.21 8.18 -1.06
N TRP A 211 -35.89 9.11 -1.97
CA TRP A 211 -35.03 10.27 -1.70
C TRP A 211 -35.72 11.38 -0.89
N LEU A 212 -37.03 11.26 -0.65
CA LEU A 212 -37.81 12.18 0.20
C LEU A 212 -37.95 11.70 1.65
N LEU A 213 -37.54 10.47 1.93
CA LEU A 213 -37.56 9.94 3.28
C LEU A 213 -36.68 10.81 4.20
N PRO A 214 -37.03 10.98 5.48
CA PRO A 214 -36.10 11.58 6.43
C PRO A 214 -34.79 10.78 6.50
N ASP A 215 -33.64 11.46 6.59
CA ASP A 215 -32.31 10.81 6.65
C ASP A 215 -32.17 9.80 7.81
N ALA A 216 -32.96 9.95 8.87
CA ALA A 216 -32.97 9.02 10.01
C ALA A 216 -33.58 7.64 9.67
N VAL A 217 -34.35 7.51 8.59
CA VAL A 217 -35.00 6.25 8.21
C VAL A 217 -33.93 5.21 7.81
N PRO A 218 -33.97 3.98 8.36
CA PRO A 218 -32.92 2.98 8.13
C PRO A 218 -32.71 2.56 6.67
N ILE A 219 -33.75 2.61 5.85
CA ILE A 219 -33.71 2.24 4.42
C ILE A 219 -33.35 3.41 3.51
N HIS A 220 -33.09 4.61 4.06
CA HIS A 220 -32.81 5.79 3.23
C HIS A 220 -31.59 5.57 2.33
N PRO A 221 -31.65 5.92 1.02
CA PRO A 221 -30.57 5.66 0.07
C PRO A 221 -29.17 6.20 0.42
N TRP A 222 -29.07 7.32 1.16
CA TRP A 222 -27.77 7.84 1.65
C TRP A 222 -26.97 6.81 2.47
N ARG A 223 -27.64 5.85 3.10
CA ARG A 223 -27.00 4.77 3.88
C ARG A 223 -26.51 3.61 3.03
N TRP A 224 -26.94 3.53 1.77
CA TRP A 224 -26.53 2.46 0.88
C TRP A 224 -25.10 2.67 0.43
N TRP A 225 -24.47 1.58 0.00
CA TRP A 225 -23.15 1.64 -0.65
C TRP A 225 -23.15 2.68 -1.78
N VAL A 226 -22.05 3.41 -1.91
CA VAL A 226 -21.95 4.56 -2.82
C VAL A 226 -22.21 4.20 -4.27
N HIS A 227 -21.68 3.06 -4.74
CA HIS A 227 -21.95 2.56 -6.09
C HIS A 227 -23.43 2.24 -6.31
N THR A 228 -24.06 1.56 -5.36
CA THR A 228 -25.50 1.24 -5.42
C THR A 228 -26.34 2.50 -5.45
N ARG A 229 -26.18 3.43 -4.50
CA ARG A 229 -27.02 4.63 -4.49
C ARG A 229 -26.77 5.53 -5.71
N MET A 230 -25.53 5.63 -6.20
CA MET A 230 -25.21 6.48 -7.36
C MET A 230 -25.74 5.88 -8.67
N VAL A 231 -25.85 4.57 -8.78
CA VAL A 231 -26.50 3.92 -9.93
C VAL A 231 -28.02 4.01 -9.82
N TYR A 232 -28.60 3.66 -8.67
CA TYR A 232 -30.07 3.65 -8.50
C TYR A 232 -30.69 5.06 -8.44
N LEU A 233 -29.91 6.11 -8.16
CA LEU A 233 -30.34 7.50 -8.21
C LEU A 233 -30.92 7.91 -9.58
N PRO A 234 -30.14 7.89 -10.68
CA PRO A 234 -30.66 8.19 -12.01
C PRO A 234 -31.58 7.09 -12.54
N MET A 235 -31.43 5.81 -12.14
CA MET A 235 -32.40 4.77 -12.50
C MET A 235 -33.80 5.11 -12.00
N GLY A 236 -33.92 5.55 -10.74
CA GLY A 236 -35.20 5.95 -10.15
C GLY A 236 -35.82 7.17 -10.84
N TYR A 237 -35.00 8.13 -11.26
CA TYR A 237 -35.46 9.27 -12.05
C TYR A 237 -36.02 8.82 -13.42
N LEU A 238 -35.25 8.02 -14.16
CA LEU A 238 -35.64 7.53 -15.49
C LEU A 238 -36.85 6.60 -15.44
N TYR A 239 -36.92 5.73 -14.43
CA TYR A 239 -38.10 4.91 -14.15
C TYR A 239 -39.30 5.81 -13.85
N GLY A 240 -39.16 6.78 -12.95
CA GLY A 240 -40.22 7.71 -12.59
C GLY A 240 -40.83 8.46 -13.78
N GLN A 241 -39.99 8.79 -14.77
CA GLN A 241 -40.38 9.43 -16.02
C GLN A 241 -40.90 8.46 -17.10
N ARG A 242 -40.60 7.16 -16.98
CA ARG A 242 -40.85 6.13 -18.03
C ARG A 242 -40.25 6.51 -19.38
N PHE A 243 -39.01 6.97 -19.35
CA PHE A 243 -38.33 7.42 -20.55
C PHE A 243 -38.13 6.26 -21.55
N CYS A 244 -38.42 6.52 -22.83
CA CYS A 244 -38.17 5.60 -23.94
C CYS A 244 -37.54 6.38 -25.11
N ALA A 245 -36.56 5.77 -25.78
CA ALA A 245 -36.03 6.27 -27.04
C ALA A 245 -37.08 6.27 -28.16
N GLU A 246 -36.81 7.04 -29.21
CA GLU A 246 -37.64 7.06 -30.42
C GLU A 246 -37.71 5.67 -31.08
N GLU A 247 -38.90 5.30 -31.55
CA GLU A 247 -39.14 4.02 -32.21
C GLU A 247 -38.67 4.04 -33.68
N THR A 248 -37.37 3.91 -33.87
CA THR A 248 -36.74 3.81 -35.20
C THR A 248 -36.91 2.42 -35.83
N ASP A 249 -36.55 2.28 -37.11
CA ASP A 249 -36.52 0.98 -37.78
C ASP A 249 -35.56 -0.02 -37.11
N LEU A 250 -34.47 0.46 -36.52
CA LEU A 250 -33.55 -0.37 -35.74
C LEU A 250 -34.22 -0.88 -34.46
N VAL A 251 -34.95 -0.02 -33.74
CA VAL A 251 -35.69 -0.41 -32.52
C VAL A 251 -36.74 -1.48 -32.87
N LYS A 252 -37.49 -1.30 -33.96
CA LYS A 252 -38.46 -2.29 -34.45
C LYS A 252 -37.79 -3.61 -34.82
N ALA A 253 -36.65 -3.57 -35.51
CA ALA A 253 -35.89 -4.77 -35.84
C ALA A 253 -35.40 -5.50 -34.58
N LEU A 254 -34.86 -4.78 -33.60
CA LEU A 254 -34.42 -5.36 -32.33
C LEU A 254 -35.57 -6.03 -31.56
N ARG A 255 -36.78 -5.47 -31.57
CA ARG A 255 -37.97 -6.12 -30.98
C ARG A 255 -38.32 -7.46 -31.65
N ALA A 256 -38.01 -7.65 -32.92
CA ALA A 256 -38.18 -8.93 -33.61
C ALA A 256 -36.98 -9.89 -33.42
N GLU A 257 -35.79 -9.36 -33.16
CA GLU A 257 -34.54 -10.14 -33.08
C GLU A 257 -34.27 -10.69 -31.66
N LEU A 258 -34.63 -9.95 -30.59
CA LEU A 258 -34.23 -10.26 -29.21
C LEU A 258 -35.11 -11.30 -28.50
N TYR A 259 -36.28 -11.60 -29.06
CA TYR A 259 -37.33 -12.37 -28.40
C TYR A 259 -37.74 -13.58 -29.25
N PRO A 260 -37.90 -14.77 -28.66
CA PRO A 260 -38.47 -15.92 -29.36
C PRO A 260 -40.00 -15.82 -29.53
N THR A 261 -40.65 -14.99 -28.73
CA THR A 261 -42.09 -14.66 -28.81
C THR A 261 -42.27 -13.31 -29.48
N PRO A 262 -43.27 -13.11 -30.36
CA PRO A 262 -43.57 -11.79 -30.92
C PRO A 262 -43.70 -10.73 -29.82
N TYR A 263 -43.07 -9.57 -30.01
CA TYR A 263 -42.96 -8.53 -28.99
C TYR A 263 -44.30 -8.10 -28.39
N ASP A 264 -45.32 -7.92 -29.23
CA ASP A 264 -46.65 -7.46 -28.83
C ASP A 264 -47.48 -8.55 -28.10
N GLU A 265 -47.03 -9.80 -28.12
CA GLU A 265 -47.65 -10.92 -27.41
C GLU A 265 -47.02 -11.19 -26.03
N ILE A 266 -45.93 -10.49 -25.69
CA ILE A 266 -45.24 -10.66 -24.41
C ILE A 266 -46.08 -10.07 -23.26
N HIS A 267 -46.41 -10.90 -22.28
CA HIS A 267 -47.06 -10.44 -21.05
C HIS A 267 -46.03 -9.81 -20.08
N TRP A 268 -45.74 -8.53 -20.28
CA TRP A 268 -44.69 -7.78 -19.57
C TRP A 268 -44.75 -7.85 -18.04
N PRO A 269 -45.91 -7.70 -17.37
CA PRO A 269 -45.96 -7.80 -15.90
C PRO A 269 -45.46 -9.13 -15.33
N ALA A 270 -45.60 -10.24 -16.07
CA ALA A 270 -45.07 -11.55 -15.65
C ALA A 270 -43.54 -11.64 -15.77
N GLN A 271 -42.92 -10.72 -16.53
CA GLN A 271 -41.48 -10.74 -16.76
C GLN A 271 -40.71 -10.04 -15.63
N ARG A 272 -41.36 -9.32 -14.70
CA ARG A 272 -40.69 -8.61 -13.59
C ARG A 272 -39.73 -9.52 -12.82
N ASN A 273 -40.24 -10.64 -12.28
CA ASN A 273 -39.44 -11.63 -11.55
C ASN A 273 -38.79 -12.69 -12.45
N HIS A 274 -39.00 -12.62 -13.77
CA HIS A 274 -38.40 -13.58 -14.69
C HIS A 274 -36.94 -13.17 -14.94
N VAL A 275 -36.00 -13.97 -14.42
CA VAL A 275 -34.57 -13.85 -14.67
C VAL A 275 -34.05 -15.22 -15.05
N ALA A 276 -33.23 -15.30 -16.10
CA ALA A 276 -32.66 -16.54 -16.57
C ALA A 276 -31.71 -17.14 -15.52
N ALA A 277 -31.74 -18.46 -15.37
CA ALA A 277 -30.89 -19.16 -14.39
C ALA A 277 -29.39 -18.94 -14.63
N ALA A 278 -28.98 -18.70 -15.88
CA ALA A 278 -27.59 -18.41 -16.24
C ALA A 278 -27.08 -17.07 -15.69
N ASP A 279 -27.97 -16.13 -15.38
CA ASP A 279 -27.63 -14.80 -14.85
C ASP A 279 -27.82 -14.71 -13.33
N LEU A 280 -28.60 -15.61 -12.72
CA LEU A 280 -29.04 -15.49 -11.34
C LEU A 280 -27.93 -15.89 -10.34
N TYR A 281 -27.23 -14.91 -9.78
CA TYR A 281 -26.24 -15.10 -8.71
C TYR A 281 -26.84 -14.90 -7.31
N ALA A 282 -27.55 -13.79 -7.13
CA ALA A 282 -28.18 -13.36 -5.88
C ALA A 282 -29.72 -13.34 -6.05
N PRO A 283 -30.42 -14.46 -5.83
CA PRO A 283 -31.88 -14.48 -5.94
C PRO A 283 -32.53 -13.54 -4.93
N HIS A 284 -33.67 -12.96 -5.32
CA HIS A 284 -34.45 -12.11 -4.42
C HIS A 284 -34.80 -12.86 -3.13
N THR A 285 -34.74 -12.14 -2.01
CA THR A 285 -35.30 -12.66 -0.77
C THR A 285 -36.82 -12.58 -0.82
N ARG A 286 -37.50 -13.42 -0.04
CA ARG A 286 -38.97 -13.33 0.14
C ARG A 286 -39.42 -11.96 0.63
N VAL A 287 -38.56 -11.25 1.37
CA VAL A 287 -38.83 -9.88 1.86
C VAL A 287 -38.85 -8.91 0.69
N LEU A 288 -37.86 -8.99 -0.19
CA LEU A 288 -37.80 -8.15 -1.39
C LEU A 288 -38.94 -8.46 -2.36
N ASP A 289 -39.27 -9.74 -2.59
CA ASP A 289 -40.42 -10.12 -3.43
C ASP A 289 -41.74 -9.55 -2.89
N ALA A 290 -41.95 -9.64 -1.57
CA ALA A 290 -43.12 -9.06 -0.91
C ALA A 290 -43.13 -7.53 -1.05
N LEU A 291 -41.99 -6.87 -0.86
CA LEU A 291 -41.85 -5.43 -1.06
C LEU A 291 -42.16 -5.04 -2.51
N PHE A 292 -41.67 -5.79 -3.49
CA PHE A 292 -41.96 -5.53 -4.90
C PHE A 292 -43.42 -5.75 -5.26
N CYS A 293 -44.11 -6.70 -4.62
CA CYS A 293 -45.56 -6.84 -4.76
C CYS A 293 -46.28 -5.58 -4.27
N VAL A 294 -45.89 -5.06 -3.09
CA VAL A 294 -46.47 -3.81 -2.53
C VAL A 294 -46.16 -2.61 -3.42
N LEU A 295 -44.90 -2.46 -3.83
CA LEU A 295 -44.48 -1.38 -4.72
C LEU A 295 -45.16 -1.46 -6.09
N GLY A 296 -45.42 -2.66 -6.60
CA GLY A 296 -46.17 -2.88 -7.83
C GLY A 296 -47.63 -2.42 -7.74
N GLN A 297 -48.27 -2.58 -6.56
CA GLN A 297 -49.59 -2.00 -6.34
C GLN A 297 -49.53 -0.48 -6.16
N TYR A 298 -48.55 0.02 -5.41
CA TYR A 298 -48.33 1.47 -5.27
C TYR A 298 -48.12 2.14 -6.63
N GLU A 299 -47.34 1.54 -7.52
CA GLU A 299 -47.03 2.11 -8.82
C GLU A 299 -48.28 2.38 -9.67
N ARG A 300 -49.30 1.51 -9.58
CA ARG A 300 -50.58 1.67 -10.27
C ARG A 300 -51.38 2.89 -9.80
N VAL A 301 -51.14 3.34 -8.56
CA VAL A 301 -51.91 4.41 -7.91
C VAL A 301 -51.00 5.47 -7.28
N HIS A 302 -49.77 5.60 -7.79
CA HIS A 302 -48.75 6.42 -7.14
C HIS A 302 -49.20 7.87 -7.01
N ILE A 303 -48.77 8.53 -5.93
CA ILE A 303 -49.13 9.92 -5.69
C ILE A 303 -48.27 10.79 -6.59
N ARG A 304 -48.86 11.33 -7.66
CA ARG A 304 -48.17 12.15 -8.67
C ARG A 304 -47.32 13.27 -8.07
N ALA A 305 -47.85 14.02 -7.11
CA ALA A 305 -47.10 15.09 -6.44
C ALA A 305 -45.85 14.58 -5.68
N LEU A 306 -45.94 13.37 -5.10
CA LEU A 306 -44.81 12.75 -4.41
C LEU A 306 -43.77 12.24 -5.42
N ARG A 307 -44.20 11.62 -6.52
CA ARG A 307 -43.36 11.20 -7.64
C ARG A 307 -42.58 12.38 -8.22
N GLU A 308 -43.26 13.49 -8.52
CA GLU A 308 -42.64 14.72 -9.03
C GLU A 308 -41.66 15.34 -8.03
N ALA A 309 -41.98 15.33 -6.74
CA ALA A 309 -41.05 15.78 -5.70
C ALA A 309 -39.80 14.88 -5.59
N GLY A 310 -39.99 13.55 -5.65
CA GLY A 310 -38.90 12.58 -5.62
C GLY A 310 -37.97 12.72 -6.82
N MET A 311 -38.54 12.90 -8.02
CA MET A 311 -37.78 13.16 -9.24
C MET A 311 -37.00 14.47 -9.16
N ARG A 312 -37.61 15.57 -8.66
CA ARG A 312 -36.87 16.83 -8.45
C ARG A 312 -35.70 16.63 -7.49
N ARG A 313 -35.91 15.92 -6.38
CA ARG A 313 -34.84 15.63 -5.41
C ARG A 313 -33.73 14.79 -6.01
N ALA A 314 -34.09 13.77 -6.80
CA ALA A 314 -33.12 12.92 -7.49
C ALA A 314 -32.29 13.73 -8.49
N TYR A 315 -32.94 14.58 -9.29
CA TYR A 315 -32.27 15.46 -10.25
C TYR A 315 -31.30 16.44 -9.56
N GLU A 316 -31.70 17.05 -8.44
CA GLU A 316 -30.79 17.91 -7.65
C GLU A 316 -29.51 17.16 -7.22
N LEU A 317 -29.64 15.90 -6.80
CA LEU A 317 -28.49 15.08 -6.39
C LEU A 317 -27.62 14.70 -7.59
N ILE A 318 -28.23 14.43 -8.75
CA ILE A 318 -27.52 14.20 -10.03
C ILE A 318 -26.70 15.43 -10.41
N VAL A 319 -27.28 16.65 -10.36
CA VAL A 319 -26.55 17.91 -10.61
C VAL A 319 -25.33 18.02 -9.70
N LYS A 320 -25.52 17.76 -8.40
CA LYS A 320 -24.45 17.89 -7.41
C LYS A 320 -23.33 16.88 -7.64
N GLU A 321 -23.68 15.66 -8.00
CA GLU A 321 -22.70 14.61 -8.31
C GLU A 321 -21.89 14.96 -9.56
N ASP A 322 -22.54 15.44 -10.62
CA ASP A 322 -21.87 15.87 -11.83
C ASP A 322 -20.87 17.01 -11.54
N VAL A 323 -21.25 18.01 -10.73
CA VAL A 323 -20.34 19.09 -10.33
C VAL A 323 -19.20 18.58 -9.44
N ASN A 324 -19.48 17.70 -8.48
CA ASN A 324 -18.46 17.17 -7.56
C ASN A 324 -17.37 16.34 -8.25
N THR A 325 -17.64 15.83 -9.45
CA THR A 325 -16.78 14.88 -10.17
C THR A 325 -16.33 15.40 -11.54
N SER A 326 -16.53 16.69 -11.80
CA SER A 326 -16.30 17.28 -13.12
C SER A 326 -16.92 16.45 -14.26
N TYR A 327 -18.15 15.96 -14.05
CA TYR A 327 -18.95 15.18 -15.00
C TYR A 327 -18.37 13.79 -15.35
N GLN A 328 -17.38 13.30 -14.60
CA GLN A 328 -16.91 11.91 -14.71
C GLN A 328 -17.81 10.94 -13.93
N CYS A 329 -18.47 11.43 -12.87
CA CYS A 329 -19.23 10.63 -11.91
C CYS A 329 -18.35 9.56 -11.21
N LEU A 330 -18.95 8.80 -10.29
CA LEU A 330 -18.27 7.68 -9.60
C LEU A 330 -17.76 6.57 -10.55
N GLY A 331 -18.52 6.24 -11.59
CA GLY A 331 -18.19 5.14 -12.49
C GLY A 331 -18.99 5.18 -13.80
N PRO A 332 -18.69 4.25 -14.73
CA PRO A 332 -19.24 4.25 -16.08
C PRO A 332 -20.77 4.12 -16.13
N VAL A 333 -21.36 3.31 -15.24
CA VAL A 333 -22.81 3.05 -15.24
C VAL A 333 -23.58 4.30 -14.82
N ASN A 334 -23.26 4.90 -13.67
CA ASN A 334 -23.96 6.11 -13.24
C ASN A 334 -23.61 7.31 -14.11
N LYS A 335 -22.40 7.38 -14.69
CA LYS A 335 -22.05 8.38 -15.70
C LYS A 335 -23.02 8.36 -16.88
N MET A 336 -23.32 7.20 -17.44
CA MET A 336 -24.20 7.10 -18.61
C MET A 336 -25.68 7.30 -18.27
N LEU A 337 -26.11 6.93 -17.06
CA LEU A 337 -27.47 7.20 -16.62
C LEU A 337 -27.68 8.69 -16.30
N ASN A 338 -26.73 9.33 -15.61
CA ASN A 338 -26.72 10.78 -15.42
C ASN A 338 -26.73 11.50 -16.78
N TYR A 339 -25.90 11.06 -17.72
CA TYR A 339 -25.85 11.60 -19.09
C TYR A 339 -27.23 11.66 -19.76
N ILE A 340 -28.01 10.58 -19.70
CA ILE A 340 -29.37 10.55 -20.27
C ILE A 340 -30.30 11.50 -19.51
N VAL A 341 -30.21 11.54 -18.18
CA VAL A 341 -31.02 12.47 -17.37
C VAL A 341 -30.69 13.93 -17.72
N ARG A 342 -29.41 14.29 -17.82
CA ARG A 342 -28.98 15.66 -18.21
C ARG A 342 -29.48 16.01 -19.60
N TRP A 343 -29.38 15.09 -20.55
CA TRP A 343 -29.87 15.31 -21.91
C TRP A 343 -31.38 15.58 -21.93
N MET A 344 -32.15 14.80 -21.17
CA MET A 344 -33.61 14.93 -21.12
C MET A 344 -34.08 16.22 -20.42
N VAL A 345 -33.39 16.64 -19.35
CA VAL A 345 -33.82 17.78 -18.51
C VAL A 345 -33.22 19.10 -18.97
N ASP A 346 -31.91 19.14 -19.22
CA ASP A 346 -31.21 20.37 -19.61
C ASP A 346 -31.20 20.59 -21.12
N GLY A 347 -31.39 19.53 -21.91
CA GLY A 347 -31.34 19.56 -23.36
C GLY A 347 -29.94 19.30 -23.95
N PRO A 348 -29.87 18.89 -25.23
CA PRO A 348 -28.63 18.47 -25.90
C PRO A 348 -27.56 19.57 -26.03
N GLU A 349 -27.97 20.83 -26.02
CA GLU A 349 -27.10 22.01 -26.19
C GLU A 349 -26.71 22.67 -24.86
N SER A 350 -27.08 22.07 -23.73
CA SER A 350 -26.71 22.60 -22.41
C SER A 350 -25.21 22.49 -22.13
N GLU A 351 -24.69 23.41 -21.29
CA GLU A 351 -23.31 23.34 -20.81
C GLU A 351 -23.02 22.01 -20.09
N ALA A 352 -23.98 21.52 -19.30
CA ALA A 352 -23.88 20.23 -18.62
C ALA A 352 -23.65 19.09 -19.62
N MET A 353 -24.41 19.08 -20.73
CA MET A 353 -24.25 18.08 -21.78
C MET A 353 -22.92 18.21 -22.53
N ALA A 354 -22.46 19.43 -22.81
CA ALA A 354 -21.16 19.65 -23.43
C ALA A 354 -20.02 19.04 -22.59
N ARG A 355 -20.04 19.26 -21.27
CA ARG A 355 -19.03 18.70 -20.33
C ARG A 355 -19.12 17.19 -20.24
N HIS A 356 -20.34 16.66 -20.15
CA HIS A 356 -20.59 15.22 -20.14
C HIS A 356 -20.11 14.51 -21.42
N ARG A 357 -20.29 15.12 -22.60
CA ARG A 357 -19.82 14.62 -23.90
C ARG A 357 -18.30 14.58 -23.94
N GLU A 358 -17.64 15.62 -23.44
CA GLU A 358 -16.18 15.67 -23.33
C GLU A 358 -15.64 14.49 -22.50
N LYS A 359 -16.28 14.18 -21.38
CA LYS A 359 -15.88 13.13 -20.44
C LYS A 359 -16.28 11.72 -20.84
N LEU A 360 -17.04 11.51 -21.93
CA LEU A 360 -17.33 10.15 -22.45
C LEU A 360 -16.03 9.39 -22.79
N ARG A 361 -15.05 10.11 -23.34
CA ARG A 361 -13.80 9.52 -23.82
C ARG A 361 -12.90 9.02 -22.70
N ASP A 362 -13.10 9.52 -21.48
CA ASP A 362 -12.33 9.14 -20.28
C ASP A 362 -12.59 7.69 -19.85
N PHE A 363 -13.68 7.07 -20.33
CA PHE A 363 -14.09 5.71 -19.99
C PHE A 363 -13.84 4.70 -21.12
N VAL A 364 -13.15 5.12 -22.18
CA VAL A 364 -12.98 4.30 -23.38
C VAL A 364 -11.51 3.98 -23.58
N TRP A 365 -11.22 2.70 -23.80
CA TRP A 365 -9.87 2.21 -23.96
C TRP A 365 -9.69 1.39 -25.23
N MET A 366 -8.68 1.73 -26.01
CA MET A 366 -8.28 0.99 -27.18
C MET A 366 -7.24 -0.07 -26.77
N SER A 367 -7.58 -1.34 -26.91
CA SER A 367 -6.72 -2.49 -26.59
C SER A 367 -6.28 -3.24 -27.85
N ALA A 368 -5.40 -4.23 -27.65
CA ALA A 368 -5.01 -5.17 -28.69
C ALA A 368 -6.20 -5.91 -29.31
N ASP A 369 -7.31 -6.07 -28.59
CA ASP A 369 -8.52 -6.76 -29.06
C ASP A 369 -9.59 -5.83 -29.63
N GLY A 370 -9.51 -4.53 -29.37
CA GLY A 370 -10.49 -3.54 -29.82
C GLY A 370 -10.80 -2.48 -28.77
N LEU A 371 -11.82 -1.68 -29.04
CA LEU A 371 -12.25 -0.58 -28.19
C LEU A 371 -13.30 -1.06 -27.20
N MET A 372 -13.01 -0.86 -25.91
CA MET A 372 -13.83 -1.27 -24.79
C MET A 372 -14.16 -0.10 -23.87
N MET A 373 -15.06 -0.32 -22.90
CA MET A 373 -15.31 0.60 -21.81
C MET A 373 -14.62 0.12 -20.53
N THR A 374 -13.98 1.03 -19.80
CA THR A 374 -13.30 0.74 -18.53
C THR A 374 -14.26 0.81 -17.33
N GLY A 375 -13.96 0.08 -16.25
CA GLY A 375 -14.77 -0.02 -15.02
C GLY A 375 -14.81 1.25 -14.16
N THR A 376 -13.88 2.16 -14.40
CA THR A 376 -13.76 3.54 -13.88
C THR A 376 -13.12 4.37 -15.00
N ASN A 377 -12.75 5.63 -14.78
CA ASN A 377 -11.91 6.38 -15.73
C ASN A 377 -10.42 5.95 -15.71
N GLY A 378 -10.13 4.73 -15.22
CA GLY A 378 -8.79 4.14 -15.09
C GLY A 378 -8.45 3.70 -13.66
N SER A 379 -7.26 3.14 -13.48
CA SER A 379 -6.70 2.64 -12.20
C SER A 379 -5.38 3.34 -11.83
N GLN A 380 -5.23 4.60 -12.25
CA GLN A 380 -3.97 5.35 -12.30
C GLN A 380 -3.23 5.38 -10.97
N LEU A 381 -3.90 5.77 -9.88
CA LEU A 381 -3.26 5.83 -8.57
C LEU A 381 -2.89 4.42 -8.11
N TRP A 382 -3.84 3.51 -8.21
CA TRP A 382 -3.71 2.16 -7.73
C TRP A 382 -2.43 1.50 -8.28
N ASP A 383 -2.27 1.49 -9.60
CA ASP A 383 -1.11 0.87 -10.26
C ASP A 383 0.19 1.61 -9.95
N THR A 384 0.16 2.94 -9.96
CA THR A 384 1.34 3.79 -9.73
C THR A 384 1.84 3.67 -8.29
N SER A 385 0.93 3.56 -7.32
CA SER A 385 1.27 3.41 -5.90
C SER A 385 1.88 2.04 -5.60
N PHE A 386 1.45 0.97 -6.27
CA PHE A 386 2.03 -0.35 -6.08
C PHE A 386 3.41 -0.47 -6.69
N ILE A 387 3.65 0.02 -7.90
CA ILE A 387 5.01 -0.02 -8.47
C ILE A 387 5.98 0.85 -7.66
N ALA A 388 5.53 1.99 -7.13
CA ALA A 388 6.35 2.82 -6.24
C ALA A 388 6.85 2.03 -5.02
N GLN A 389 5.94 1.30 -4.37
CA GLN A 389 6.27 0.44 -3.23
C GLN A 389 7.17 -0.73 -3.65
N ALA A 390 6.84 -1.42 -4.74
CA ALA A 390 7.62 -2.55 -5.26
C ALA A 390 9.07 -2.14 -5.58
N MET A 391 9.28 -0.99 -6.23
CA MET A 391 10.61 -0.46 -6.53
C MET A 391 11.42 -0.16 -5.27
N CYS A 392 10.79 0.45 -4.26
CA CYS A 392 11.44 0.78 -2.99
C CYS A 392 11.81 -0.49 -2.21
N ASP A 393 10.89 -1.44 -2.08
CA ASP A 393 11.09 -2.71 -1.36
C ASP A 393 12.09 -3.63 -2.06
N ALA A 394 12.10 -3.65 -3.39
CA ALA A 394 13.09 -4.37 -4.18
C ALA A 394 14.50 -3.75 -4.07
N GLY A 395 14.59 -2.50 -3.60
CA GLY A 395 15.83 -1.72 -3.54
C GLY A 395 16.24 -1.15 -4.90
N LEU A 396 15.31 -1.07 -5.86
CA LEU A 396 15.54 -0.57 -7.22
C LEU A 396 15.38 0.95 -7.32
N ALA A 397 14.72 1.60 -6.35
CA ALA A 397 14.44 3.03 -6.39
C ALA A 397 15.69 3.92 -6.58
N ARG A 398 16.86 3.52 -6.02
CA ARG A 398 18.10 4.29 -6.11
C ARG A 398 18.72 4.34 -7.50
N ASP A 399 18.53 3.27 -8.27
CA ASP A 399 19.11 3.12 -9.61
C ASP A 399 18.16 3.68 -10.69
N HIS A 400 16.89 3.87 -10.34
CA HIS A 400 15.83 4.38 -11.22
C HIS A 400 15.24 5.70 -10.67
N ARG A 401 16.11 6.66 -10.34
CA ARG A 401 15.71 7.89 -9.63
C ARG A 401 14.77 8.78 -10.41
N ASP A 402 14.99 8.89 -11.70
CA ASP A 402 14.19 9.71 -12.61
C ASP A 402 12.75 9.22 -12.69
N MET A 403 12.58 7.89 -12.82
CA MET A 403 11.28 7.22 -12.75
C MET A 403 10.62 7.42 -11.37
N CYS A 404 11.39 7.33 -10.28
CA CYS A 404 10.88 7.60 -8.93
C CYS A 404 10.46 9.06 -8.75
N GLN A 405 11.19 10.01 -9.35
CA GLN A 405 10.92 11.43 -9.27
C GLN A 405 9.61 11.78 -9.98
N SER A 406 9.40 11.24 -11.19
CA SER A 406 8.17 11.47 -11.94
C SER A 406 6.96 10.83 -11.24
N ILE A 407 7.10 9.61 -10.70
CA ILE A 407 6.06 8.98 -9.87
C ILE A 407 5.73 9.85 -8.65
N LEU A 408 6.74 10.34 -7.91
CA LEU A 408 6.51 11.16 -6.73
C LEU A 408 5.87 12.51 -7.07
N ALA A 409 6.27 13.13 -8.17
CA ALA A 409 5.66 14.37 -8.66
C ALA A 409 4.19 14.15 -9.04
N TRP A 410 3.87 13.01 -9.67
CA TRP A 410 2.50 12.65 -9.98
C TRP A 410 1.65 12.38 -8.74
N LEU A 411 2.19 11.63 -7.76
CA LEU A 411 1.50 11.38 -6.49
C LEU A 411 1.25 12.69 -5.72
N ASP A 412 2.18 13.64 -5.77
CA ASP A 412 2.00 14.98 -5.20
C ASP A 412 0.86 15.76 -5.88
N ALA A 413 0.81 15.71 -7.22
CA ALA A 413 -0.23 16.37 -8.01
C ALA A 413 -1.61 15.72 -7.82
N THR A 414 -1.66 14.41 -7.58
CA THR A 414 -2.91 13.63 -7.55
C THR A 414 -3.64 13.68 -6.21
N GLN A 415 -2.97 14.01 -5.10
CA GLN A 415 -3.66 14.11 -3.81
C GLN A 415 -4.77 15.17 -3.86
N ILE A 416 -5.94 14.82 -3.33
CA ILE A 416 -7.10 15.71 -3.24
C ILE A 416 -6.85 16.73 -2.12
N ARG A 417 -6.83 18.02 -2.47
CA ARG A 417 -6.45 19.11 -1.54
C ARG A 417 -7.63 19.72 -0.80
N GLU A 418 -8.83 19.58 -1.35
CA GLU A 418 -10.05 20.19 -0.84
C GLU A 418 -11.23 19.22 -1.02
N ASN A 419 -12.24 19.31 -0.16
CA ASN A 419 -13.47 18.57 -0.34
C ASN A 419 -14.28 19.16 -1.52
N PRO A 420 -15.03 18.36 -2.28
CA PRO A 420 -15.83 18.87 -3.39
C PRO A 420 -16.98 19.76 -2.88
N THR A 421 -17.45 20.66 -3.75
CA THR A 421 -18.38 21.74 -3.42
C THR A 421 -19.61 21.28 -2.65
N PHE A 422 -20.24 20.18 -3.08
CA PHE A 422 -21.48 19.70 -2.50
C PHE A 422 -21.31 18.49 -1.59
N TYR A 423 -20.10 18.20 -1.08
CA TYR A 423 -19.84 16.91 -0.42
C TYR A 423 -20.86 16.56 0.68
N ARG A 424 -21.17 17.50 1.59
CA ARG A 424 -22.18 17.26 2.65
C ARG A 424 -23.60 17.14 2.09
N SER A 425 -23.99 18.04 1.20
CA SER A 425 -25.37 18.12 0.70
C SER A 425 -25.70 17.09 -0.39
N ALA A 426 -24.71 16.32 -0.81
CA ALA A 426 -24.79 15.19 -1.74
C ALA A 426 -24.39 13.86 -1.09
N TYR A 427 -24.32 13.80 0.25
CA TYR A 427 -23.99 12.58 1.00
C TYR A 427 -22.66 11.93 0.58
N ARG A 428 -21.62 12.73 0.35
CA ARG A 428 -20.25 12.27 0.08
C ARG A 428 -19.44 12.29 1.37
N PHE A 429 -18.59 11.30 1.55
CA PHE A 429 -17.53 11.34 2.56
C PHE A 429 -16.50 12.44 2.24
N ALA A 430 -15.72 12.84 3.26
CA ALA A 430 -14.64 13.81 3.08
C ALA A 430 -13.52 13.24 2.20
N THR A 431 -12.87 14.09 1.41
CA THR A 431 -11.83 13.69 0.45
C THR A 431 -10.55 14.54 0.56
N LYS A 432 -10.56 15.62 1.34
CA LYS A 432 -9.34 16.36 1.65
C LYS A 432 -8.28 15.43 2.26
N GLY A 433 -7.11 15.38 1.64
CA GLY A 433 -6.00 14.50 2.04
C GLY A 433 -6.02 13.12 1.38
N ALA A 434 -7.10 12.77 0.66
CA ALA A 434 -7.25 11.47 0.02
C ALA A 434 -6.36 11.33 -1.23
N TRP A 435 -6.07 10.07 -1.57
CA TRP A 435 -5.73 9.69 -2.93
C TRP A 435 -6.86 8.81 -3.50
N PRO A 436 -7.40 9.13 -4.69
CA PRO A 436 -8.50 8.40 -5.32
C PRO A 436 -8.02 7.12 -6.00
N PHE A 437 -8.90 6.17 -6.31
CA PHE A 437 -8.51 4.98 -7.11
C PHE A 437 -7.90 5.35 -8.47
N SER A 438 -8.48 6.34 -9.14
CA SER A 438 -8.11 6.80 -10.48
C SER A 438 -7.40 8.16 -10.44
N THR A 439 -8.14 9.25 -10.68
CA THR A 439 -7.61 10.61 -10.85
C THR A 439 -8.20 11.57 -9.82
N ARG A 440 -7.45 12.65 -9.53
CA ARG A 440 -7.88 13.71 -8.61
C ARG A 440 -9.22 14.34 -9.02
N GLU A 441 -9.45 14.46 -10.32
CA GLU A 441 -10.64 15.09 -10.89
C GLU A 441 -11.92 14.31 -10.56
N GLN A 442 -11.88 12.97 -10.55
CA GLN A 442 -13.03 12.14 -10.17
C GLN A 442 -13.43 12.40 -8.70
N GLY A 443 -12.44 12.68 -7.86
CA GLY A 443 -12.65 13.31 -6.55
C GLY A 443 -13.27 12.42 -5.49
N TYR A 444 -13.23 11.08 -5.63
CA TYR A 444 -13.68 10.15 -4.59
C TYR A 444 -12.54 9.73 -3.66
N THR A 445 -12.81 9.66 -2.37
CA THR A 445 -11.90 9.00 -1.42
C THR A 445 -12.09 7.50 -1.49
N VAL A 446 -11.01 6.74 -1.33
CA VAL A 446 -11.04 5.30 -1.07
C VAL A 446 -9.97 5.02 -0.02
N SER A 447 -10.31 4.24 1.01
CA SER A 447 -9.46 4.08 2.20
C SER A 447 -8.13 3.40 1.89
N ASP A 448 -8.15 2.32 1.11
CA ASP A 448 -6.96 1.62 0.64
C ASP A 448 -6.13 2.50 -0.28
N CYS A 449 -6.72 3.08 -1.33
CA CYS A 449 -6.03 3.93 -2.29
C CYS A 449 -5.33 5.10 -1.58
N THR A 450 -6.01 5.72 -0.61
CA THR A 450 -5.44 6.78 0.23
C THR A 450 -4.24 6.28 1.04
N ALA A 451 -4.33 5.08 1.60
CA ALA A 451 -3.24 4.50 2.36
C ALA A 451 -2.07 3.99 1.49
N GLU A 452 -2.34 3.41 0.32
CA GLU A 452 -1.33 2.99 -0.66
C GLU A 452 -0.60 4.19 -1.26
N GLY A 453 -1.33 5.27 -1.58
CA GLY A 453 -0.76 6.56 -1.97
C GLY A 453 0.14 7.15 -0.89
N LEU A 454 -0.30 7.13 0.37
CA LEU A 454 0.51 7.54 1.52
C LEU A 454 1.80 6.71 1.64
N LYS A 455 1.71 5.39 1.53
CA LYS A 455 2.88 4.48 1.56
C LYS A 455 3.85 4.79 0.43
N GLY A 456 3.37 4.90 -0.81
CA GLY A 456 4.18 5.23 -1.97
C GLY A 456 4.95 6.54 -1.79
N VAL A 457 4.28 7.59 -1.33
CA VAL A 457 4.91 8.89 -1.02
C VAL A 457 5.96 8.79 0.07
N LEU A 458 5.63 8.15 1.20
CA LEU A 458 6.57 8.01 2.32
C LEU A 458 7.82 7.22 1.91
N MET A 459 7.64 6.10 1.20
CA MET A 459 8.74 5.25 0.75
C MET A 459 9.63 5.95 -0.27
N LEU A 460 9.08 6.67 -1.25
CA LEU A 460 9.87 7.40 -2.24
C LEU A 460 10.63 8.59 -1.63
N GLN A 461 9.99 9.33 -0.72
CA GLN A 461 10.65 10.43 0.00
C GLN A 461 11.75 9.94 0.94
N GLU A 462 11.65 8.73 1.50
CA GLU A 462 12.70 8.13 2.34
C GLU A 462 13.83 7.50 1.51
N ALA A 463 13.50 6.73 0.47
CA ALA A 463 14.45 6.00 -0.37
C ALA A 463 15.48 6.92 -1.03
N SER A 464 15.09 8.16 -1.27
CA SER A 464 15.87 9.15 -2.03
C SER A 464 16.53 10.24 -1.18
N GLY A 465 16.36 10.23 0.14
CA GLY A 465 17.00 11.19 1.03
C GLY A 465 16.64 12.65 0.72
N ALA A 466 17.63 13.55 0.70
CA ALA A 466 17.42 14.97 0.39
C ALA A 466 17.25 15.25 -1.12
N ASP A 467 17.54 14.27 -1.99
CA ASP A 467 17.77 14.50 -3.43
C ASP A 467 16.46 14.61 -4.24
N LEU A 468 15.40 13.89 -3.88
CA LEU A 468 14.07 14.03 -4.51
C LEU A 468 13.19 15.10 -3.85
N GLY A 469 13.66 15.70 -2.74
CA GLY A 469 12.87 16.61 -1.93
C GLY A 469 11.69 15.94 -1.22
N ARG A 470 10.82 16.78 -0.63
CA ARG A 470 9.60 16.37 0.07
C ARG A 470 8.41 17.16 -0.50
N PRO A 471 7.98 16.88 -1.74
CA PRO A 471 6.94 17.65 -2.39
C PRO A 471 5.61 17.55 -1.64
N VAL A 472 5.31 16.39 -1.04
CA VAL A 472 4.15 16.24 -0.17
C VAL A 472 4.53 16.70 1.24
N SER A 473 4.01 17.87 1.61
CA SER A 473 4.32 18.50 2.89
C SER A 473 3.83 17.68 4.09
N GLN A 474 4.48 17.87 5.25
CA GLN A 474 4.09 17.20 6.49
C GLN A 474 2.61 17.46 6.85
N GLN A 475 2.10 18.68 6.63
CA GLN A 475 0.69 18.99 6.88
C GLN A 475 -0.25 18.16 5.99
N ARG A 476 0.10 17.96 4.71
CA ARG A 476 -0.71 17.16 3.79
C ARG A 476 -0.71 15.66 4.14
N LEU A 477 0.40 15.18 4.69
CA LEU A 477 0.46 13.82 5.26
C LEU A 477 -0.43 13.71 6.51
N ARG A 478 -0.47 14.74 7.37
CA ARG A 478 -1.37 14.78 8.54
C ARG A 478 -2.84 14.86 8.15
N ASP A 479 -3.18 15.63 7.12
CA ASP A 479 -4.54 15.67 6.56
C ASP A 479 -5.00 14.27 6.10
N THR A 480 -4.08 13.48 5.53
CA THR A 480 -4.34 12.08 5.14
C THR A 480 -4.62 11.21 6.37
N VAL A 481 -3.83 11.35 7.43
CA VAL A 481 -4.00 10.60 8.68
C VAL A 481 -5.32 10.93 9.35
N ASP A 482 -5.70 12.21 9.39
CA ASP A 482 -6.99 12.63 9.95
C ASP A 482 -8.16 12.04 9.17
N LEU A 483 -8.07 12.01 7.83
CA LEU A 483 -9.05 11.36 6.98
C LEU A 483 -9.14 9.86 7.27
N LEU A 484 -8.01 9.13 7.24
CA LEU A 484 -7.98 7.69 7.47
C LEU A 484 -8.51 7.33 8.86
N LEU A 485 -8.15 8.07 9.92
CA LEU A 485 -8.69 7.84 11.26
C LEU A 485 -10.21 8.06 11.33
N SER A 486 -10.75 9.00 10.54
CA SER A 486 -12.19 9.26 10.49
C SER A 486 -13.00 8.16 9.76
N MET A 487 -12.35 7.31 8.97
CA MET A 487 -13.00 6.25 8.19
C MET A 487 -13.14 4.92 8.95
N GLN A 488 -12.67 4.84 10.21
CA GLN A 488 -12.73 3.60 10.98
C GLN A 488 -14.16 3.28 11.43
N ASN A 489 -14.59 2.03 11.23
CA ASN A 489 -15.91 1.58 11.66
C ASN A 489 -15.88 1.06 13.10
N PRO A 490 -17.04 1.01 13.81
CA PRO A 490 -17.11 0.49 15.19
C PRO A 490 -16.55 -0.93 15.38
N GLY A 491 -16.55 -1.75 14.32
CA GLY A 491 -15.95 -3.10 14.33
C GLY A 491 -14.42 -3.13 14.19
N GLY A 492 -13.76 -1.98 14.08
CA GLY A 492 -12.31 -1.81 13.89
C GLY A 492 -11.84 -1.86 12.43
N GLY A 493 -12.61 -2.49 11.55
CA GLY A 493 -12.29 -2.60 10.13
C GLY A 493 -12.61 -1.35 9.30
N TYR A 494 -12.02 -1.28 8.12
CA TYR A 494 -12.21 -0.22 7.14
C TYR A 494 -12.99 -0.73 5.94
N ALA A 495 -13.89 0.13 5.46
CA ALA A 495 -14.66 -0.05 4.25
C ALA A 495 -14.01 0.70 3.08
N SER A 496 -14.63 0.70 1.90
CA SER A 496 -14.00 1.24 0.68
C SER A 496 -14.03 2.77 0.62
N TYR A 497 -15.16 3.35 0.23
CA TYR A 497 -15.29 4.79 -0.01
C TYR A 497 -15.74 5.54 1.25
N GLU A 498 -16.58 4.92 2.08
CA GLU A 498 -17.22 5.57 3.23
C GLU A 498 -17.29 4.65 4.45
N THR A 499 -17.77 5.17 5.57
CA THR A 499 -18.12 4.33 6.73
C THR A 499 -19.38 3.51 6.45
N ILE A 500 -19.56 2.43 7.21
CA ILE A 500 -20.74 1.56 7.16
C ILE A 500 -21.94 2.32 7.75
N ASN A 501 -22.72 2.94 6.86
CA ASN A 501 -23.82 3.83 7.22
C ASN A 501 -25.18 3.11 7.36
N GLY A 502 -25.25 1.82 7.00
CA GLY A 502 -26.46 1.01 7.06
C GLY A 502 -26.21 -0.38 7.64
N PRO A 503 -27.22 -1.02 8.25
CA PRO A 503 -27.09 -2.39 8.75
C PRO A 503 -27.05 -3.40 7.60
N SER A 504 -26.33 -4.51 7.79
CA SER A 504 -26.20 -5.58 6.79
C SER A 504 -27.53 -6.24 6.37
N VAL A 505 -28.58 -6.11 7.19
CA VAL A 505 -29.93 -6.59 6.84
C VAL A 505 -30.51 -5.88 5.60
N LEU A 506 -29.98 -4.70 5.24
CA LEU A 506 -30.36 -4.04 3.98
C LEU A 506 -30.00 -4.89 2.75
N GLU A 507 -29.06 -5.83 2.86
CA GLU A 507 -28.75 -6.79 1.78
C GLU A 507 -29.94 -7.67 1.41
N TRP A 508 -30.93 -7.84 2.30
CA TRP A 508 -32.19 -8.52 1.94
C TRP A 508 -32.98 -7.78 0.86
N LEU A 509 -32.68 -6.50 0.63
CA LEU A 509 -33.29 -5.66 -0.38
C LEU A 509 -32.44 -5.53 -1.65
N ASN A 510 -31.38 -6.33 -1.82
CA ASN A 510 -30.55 -6.33 -3.01
C ASN A 510 -31.37 -6.74 -4.25
N PRO A 511 -31.62 -5.83 -5.21
CA PRO A 511 -32.46 -6.12 -6.36
C PRO A 511 -31.67 -6.33 -7.64
N ALA A 512 -30.33 -6.45 -7.58
CA ALA A 512 -29.49 -6.46 -8.78
C ALA A 512 -29.35 -7.85 -9.43
N GLU A 513 -29.73 -8.92 -8.73
CA GLU A 513 -29.74 -10.34 -9.13
C GLU A 513 -28.38 -10.96 -9.52
N VAL A 514 -27.46 -10.19 -10.07
CA VAL A 514 -26.16 -10.63 -10.59
C VAL A 514 -24.99 -10.30 -9.67
N PHE A 515 -25.21 -9.50 -8.62
CA PHE A 515 -24.19 -9.04 -7.69
C PHE A 515 -24.58 -9.36 -6.25
N GLY A 516 -23.61 -9.73 -5.40
CA GLY A 516 -23.80 -9.90 -3.97
C GLY A 516 -23.12 -8.80 -3.15
N ASN A 517 -23.64 -8.55 -1.94
CA ASN A 517 -23.09 -7.61 -0.98
C ASN A 517 -22.93 -6.20 -1.57
N ILE A 518 -24.03 -5.65 -2.06
CA ILE A 518 -24.03 -4.32 -2.71
C ILE A 518 -24.81 -3.28 -1.92
N MET A 519 -25.63 -3.65 -0.93
CA MET A 519 -26.58 -2.69 -0.36
C MET A 519 -25.92 -1.73 0.63
N VAL A 520 -24.85 -2.10 1.29
CA VAL A 520 -24.12 -1.26 2.26
C VAL A 520 -22.61 -1.38 2.05
N GLU A 521 -21.85 -0.43 2.58
CA GLU A 521 -20.41 -0.63 2.77
C GLU A 521 -20.16 -1.82 3.73
N TYR A 522 -19.10 -2.57 3.48
CA TYR A 522 -18.63 -3.64 4.36
C TYR A 522 -17.18 -3.36 4.76
N ALA A 523 -16.76 -3.89 5.90
CA ALA A 523 -15.34 -3.89 6.22
C ALA A 523 -14.64 -4.99 5.41
N TYR A 524 -13.41 -4.72 4.97
CA TYR A 524 -12.64 -5.62 4.12
C TYR A 524 -11.25 -5.85 4.71
N PRO A 525 -10.72 -7.10 4.74
CA PRO A 525 -9.35 -7.36 5.17
C PRO A 525 -8.30 -6.54 4.42
N GLU A 526 -8.52 -6.27 3.14
CA GLU A 526 -7.59 -5.59 2.24
C GLU A 526 -7.57 -4.10 2.55
N CYS A 527 -8.75 -3.44 2.56
CA CYS A 527 -8.87 -2.03 2.94
C CYS A 527 -8.32 -1.79 4.36
N THR A 528 -8.65 -2.67 5.30
CA THR A 528 -8.18 -2.57 6.68
C THR A 528 -6.65 -2.69 6.77
N THR A 529 -6.05 -3.61 6.03
CA THR A 529 -4.60 -3.79 6.01
C THR A 529 -3.90 -2.57 5.42
N SER A 530 -4.33 -2.10 4.26
CA SER A 530 -3.72 -0.94 3.60
C SER A 530 -3.66 0.25 4.56
N VAL A 531 -4.76 0.54 5.25
CA VAL A 531 -4.82 1.61 6.26
C VAL A 531 -3.88 1.35 7.44
N VAL A 532 -3.86 0.13 8.00
CA VAL A 532 -2.93 -0.22 9.10
C VAL A 532 -1.48 -0.01 8.69
N SER A 533 -1.09 -0.52 7.52
CA SER A 533 0.28 -0.40 7.00
C SER A 533 0.65 1.07 6.76
N GLY A 534 -0.24 1.86 6.14
CA GLY A 534 -0.03 3.28 5.90
C GLY A 534 0.13 4.10 7.19
N LEU A 535 -0.76 3.89 8.16
CA LEU A 535 -0.70 4.57 9.47
C LEU A 535 0.56 4.19 10.25
N ARG A 536 0.94 2.89 10.29
CA ARG A 536 2.17 2.43 10.95
C ARG A 536 3.43 2.97 10.27
N MET A 537 3.42 3.13 8.96
CA MET A 537 4.52 3.74 8.23
C MET A 537 4.63 5.24 8.56
N PHE A 538 3.51 5.97 8.56
CA PHE A 538 3.46 7.37 8.94
C PHE A 538 3.97 7.60 10.38
N GLN A 539 3.60 6.74 11.34
CA GLN A 539 4.01 6.86 12.74
C GLN A 539 5.54 6.80 12.94
N ARG A 540 6.28 6.20 12.00
CA ARG A 540 7.76 6.21 11.99
C ARG A 540 8.33 7.52 11.46
N TYR A 541 7.54 8.26 10.69
CA TYR A 541 7.90 9.50 10.04
C TYR A 541 7.52 10.73 10.88
N ASP A 542 6.40 10.69 11.59
CA ASP A 542 5.87 11.77 12.43
C ASP A 542 5.10 11.18 13.63
N SER A 543 5.22 11.81 14.80
CA SER A 543 4.52 11.41 16.03
C SER A 543 3.06 11.91 16.11
N TYR A 544 2.59 12.69 15.14
CA TYR A 544 1.23 13.23 15.09
C TYR A 544 0.16 12.14 15.32
N ARG A 545 -0.69 12.34 16.32
CA ARG A 545 -1.80 11.43 16.71
C ARG A 545 -1.39 9.97 16.94
N SER A 546 -0.15 9.72 17.38
CA SER A 546 0.36 8.35 17.60
C SER A 546 -0.56 7.47 18.47
N ALA A 547 -1.15 8.03 19.52
CA ALA A 547 -2.06 7.28 20.40
C ALA A 547 -3.35 6.86 19.68
N ASP A 548 -3.92 7.73 18.83
CA ASP A 548 -5.11 7.39 18.04
C ASP A 548 -4.77 6.36 16.96
N ILE A 549 -3.58 6.46 16.37
CA ILE A 549 -3.06 5.48 15.42
C ILE A 549 -2.90 4.10 16.09
N ASP A 550 -2.30 4.05 17.29
CA ASP A 550 -2.14 2.80 18.03
C ASP A 550 -3.50 2.16 18.31
N ALA A 551 -4.47 2.93 18.82
CA ALA A 551 -5.82 2.44 19.08
C ALA A 551 -6.54 1.95 17.80
N ALA A 552 -6.42 2.70 16.70
CA ALA A 552 -7.01 2.33 15.43
C ALA A 552 -6.40 1.03 14.88
N VAL A 553 -5.08 0.88 14.95
CA VAL A 553 -4.38 -0.33 14.51
C VAL A 553 -4.79 -1.54 15.36
N ASP A 554 -4.86 -1.40 16.68
CA ASP A 554 -5.25 -2.51 17.56
C ASP A 554 -6.67 -3.00 17.26
N ALA A 555 -7.61 -2.06 17.04
CA ALA A 555 -8.98 -2.40 16.64
C ALA A 555 -9.04 -3.09 15.26
N ALA A 556 -8.25 -2.59 14.30
CA ALA A 556 -8.15 -3.16 12.95
C ALA A 556 -7.54 -4.57 12.95
N VAL A 557 -6.50 -4.82 13.73
CA VAL A 557 -5.91 -6.16 13.90
C VAL A 557 -6.91 -7.12 14.52
N GLY A 558 -7.67 -6.64 15.52
CA GLY A 558 -8.79 -7.39 16.09
C GLY A 558 -9.84 -7.79 15.04
N TYR A 559 -10.15 -6.90 14.09
CA TYR A 559 -11.01 -7.21 12.95
C TYR A 559 -10.40 -8.29 12.04
N ILE A 560 -9.12 -8.15 11.64
CA ILE A 560 -8.44 -9.13 10.77
C ILE A 560 -8.48 -10.54 11.38
N LEU A 561 -8.23 -10.67 12.68
CA LEU A 561 -8.29 -11.95 13.38
C LEU A 561 -9.71 -12.55 13.40
N ARG A 562 -10.75 -11.72 13.56
CA ARG A 562 -12.15 -12.18 13.53
C ARG A 562 -12.64 -12.53 12.13
N ALA A 563 -12.11 -11.86 11.11
CA ALA A 563 -12.45 -12.11 9.71
C ALA A 563 -11.82 -13.40 9.16
N GLN A 564 -10.83 -13.99 9.86
CA GLN A 564 -10.19 -15.23 9.44
C GLN A 564 -11.18 -16.40 9.50
N ARG A 565 -11.23 -17.18 8.42
CA ARG A 565 -12.05 -18.38 8.32
C ARG A 565 -11.43 -19.54 9.10
N ALA A 566 -12.24 -20.56 9.37
CA ALA A 566 -11.82 -21.74 10.13
C ALA A 566 -10.66 -22.51 9.48
N ASP A 567 -10.60 -22.51 8.14
CA ASP A 567 -9.51 -23.11 7.35
C ASP A 567 -8.20 -22.29 7.37
N GLY A 568 -8.20 -21.11 8.00
CA GLY A 568 -7.04 -20.21 8.07
C GLY A 568 -7.00 -19.14 6.98
N SER A 569 -7.90 -19.17 6.01
CA SER A 569 -7.95 -18.21 4.91
C SER A 569 -8.74 -16.93 5.25
N TRP A 570 -8.64 -15.92 4.39
CA TRP A 570 -9.53 -14.76 4.33
C TRP A 570 -10.15 -14.68 2.94
N TYR A 571 -11.36 -14.13 2.85
CA TYR A 571 -12.02 -13.91 1.56
C TYR A 571 -11.56 -12.59 0.94
N GLY A 572 -11.15 -12.63 -0.33
CA GLY A 572 -10.79 -11.45 -1.11
C GLY A 572 -11.98 -10.91 -1.90
N SER A 573 -12.27 -9.62 -1.72
CA SER A 573 -13.44 -8.93 -2.28
C SER A 573 -13.12 -8.06 -3.49
N TRP A 574 -11.85 -7.65 -3.65
CA TRP A 574 -11.41 -6.73 -4.72
C TRP A 574 -10.48 -7.38 -5.75
N ALA A 575 -9.98 -8.58 -5.45
CA ALA A 575 -9.27 -9.45 -6.38
C ALA A 575 -9.46 -10.92 -5.99
N ILE A 576 -9.15 -11.82 -6.92
CA ILE A 576 -9.43 -13.26 -6.83
C ILE A 576 -8.33 -13.98 -6.05
N CYS A 577 -8.57 -14.60 -4.90
CA CYS A 577 -9.53 -14.33 -3.85
C CYS A 577 -8.80 -14.54 -2.53
N PHE A 578 -8.44 -15.80 -2.23
CA PHE A 578 -7.85 -16.17 -0.95
C PHE A 578 -6.34 -15.88 -0.89
N THR A 579 -5.60 -16.04 -1.99
CA THR A 579 -4.17 -15.65 -2.06
C THR A 579 -4.01 -14.14 -1.92
N TYR A 580 -4.90 -13.36 -2.56
CA TYR A 580 -4.95 -11.92 -2.44
C TYR A 580 -5.25 -11.48 -1.00
N ALA A 581 -6.33 -11.97 -0.40
CA ALA A 581 -6.65 -11.59 0.98
C ALA A 581 -5.59 -12.06 1.99
N ALA A 582 -4.95 -13.20 1.77
CA ALA A 582 -3.85 -13.68 2.62
C ALA A 582 -2.62 -12.77 2.56
N LEU A 583 -2.30 -12.19 1.39
CA LEU A 583 -1.23 -11.18 1.28
C LEU A 583 -1.48 -10.03 2.25
N PHE A 584 -2.65 -9.41 2.17
CA PHE A 584 -2.99 -8.26 3.02
C PHE A 584 -3.09 -8.66 4.50
N ALA A 585 -3.87 -9.70 4.82
CA ALA A 585 -4.07 -10.09 6.21
C ALA A 585 -2.75 -10.43 6.93
N LEU A 586 -1.83 -11.14 6.27
CA LEU A 586 -0.53 -11.46 6.85
C LEU A 586 0.40 -10.26 6.96
N GLU A 587 0.28 -9.26 6.07
CA GLU A 587 0.98 -7.98 6.22
C GLU A 587 0.51 -7.22 7.48
N SER A 588 -0.80 -7.08 7.68
CA SER A 588 -1.36 -6.41 8.86
C SER A 588 -0.95 -7.11 10.16
N LEU A 589 -1.05 -8.44 10.19
CA LEU A 589 -0.60 -9.24 11.33
C LEU A 589 0.90 -9.05 11.60
N ARG A 590 1.72 -8.94 10.56
CA ARG A 590 3.17 -8.67 10.72
C ARG A 590 3.44 -7.30 11.34
N HIS A 591 2.66 -6.28 11.00
CA HIS A 591 2.75 -4.94 11.61
C HIS A 591 2.38 -4.95 13.09
N ALA A 592 1.50 -5.85 13.51
CA ALA A 592 1.15 -6.09 14.91
C ALA A 592 2.11 -7.04 15.65
N GLY A 593 3.19 -7.50 15.00
CA GLY A 593 4.18 -8.40 15.60
C GLY A 593 3.77 -9.87 15.62
N HIS A 594 2.68 -10.25 14.95
CA HIS A 594 2.31 -11.64 14.73
C HIS A 594 3.14 -12.22 13.57
N THR A 595 3.72 -13.39 13.82
CA THR A 595 4.57 -14.14 12.89
C THR A 595 4.23 -15.63 13.02
N HIS A 596 4.76 -16.45 12.10
CA HIS A 596 4.58 -17.89 12.15
C HIS A 596 5.03 -18.50 13.50
N ALA A 597 6.09 -17.95 14.11
CA ALA A 597 6.62 -18.45 15.37
C ALA A 597 5.64 -18.26 16.55
N ASN A 598 4.92 -17.14 16.60
CA ASN A 598 4.18 -16.70 17.79
C ASN A 598 2.66 -16.59 17.63
N SER A 599 2.11 -16.82 16.43
CA SER A 599 0.67 -16.64 16.17
C SER A 599 0.06 -17.85 15.47
N GLU A 600 -0.94 -18.45 16.11
CA GLU A 600 -1.70 -19.57 15.56
C GLU A 600 -2.47 -19.17 14.29
N ALA A 601 -3.05 -17.97 14.28
CA ALA A 601 -3.73 -17.44 13.10
C ALA A 601 -2.79 -17.40 11.88
N VAL A 602 -1.54 -16.97 12.07
CA VAL A 602 -0.52 -16.94 11.02
C VAL A 602 -0.13 -18.34 10.56
N ARG A 603 -0.01 -19.31 11.48
CA ARG A 603 0.29 -20.71 11.13
C ARG A 603 -0.80 -21.34 10.27
N ARG A 604 -2.08 -21.15 10.64
CA ARG A 604 -3.21 -21.66 9.85
C ARG A 604 -3.24 -21.04 8.45
N ALA A 605 -2.99 -19.73 8.34
CA ALA A 605 -2.91 -19.06 7.05
C ALA A 605 -1.78 -19.62 6.17
N CYS A 606 -0.61 -19.86 6.74
CA CYS A 606 0.50 -20.49 6.02
C CYS A 606 0.14 -21.92 5.60
N ALA A 607 -0.47 -22.71 6.49
CA ALA A 607 -0.90 -24.08 6.20
C ALA A 607 -1.93 -24.11 5.05
N PHE A 608 -2.89 -23.19 5.06
CA PHE A 608 -3.84 -23.02 3.97
C PHE A 608 -3.13 -22.76 2.64
N LEU A 609 -2.26 -21.73 2.58
CA LEU A 609 -1.54 -21.39 1.35
C LEU A 609 -0.70 -22.57 0.84
N LEU A 610 0.06 -23.22 1.72
CA LEU A 610 0.91 -24.35 1.35
C LEU A 610 0.10 -25.55 0.83
N GLY A 611 -1.10 -25.76 1.36
CA GLY A 611 -2.03 -26.77 0.85
C GLY A 611 -2.52 -26.52 -0.57
N GLN A 612 -2.42 -25.29 -1.08
CA GLN A 612 -2.80 -24.91 -2.45
C GLN A 612 -1.59 -24.75 -3.40
N GLN A 613 -0.35 -24.99 -2.95
CA GLN A 613 0.82 -24.89 -3.82
C GLN A 613 0.83 -26.03 -4.83
N ARG A 614 0.92 -25.69 -6.12
CA ARG A 614 0.98 -26.67 -7.21
C ARG A 614 2.36 -27.34 -7.34
N GLU A 615 2.42 -28.41 -8.13
CA GLU A 615 3.66 -29.17 -8.39
C GLU A 615 4.74 -28.32 -9.10
N ASP A 616 4.33 -27.40 -9.96
CA ASP A 616 5.22 -26.43 -10.63
C ASP A 616 5.74 -25.32 -9.70
N GLY A 617 5.26 -25.28 -8.45
CA GLY A 617 5.68 -24.33 -7.42
C GLY A 617 4.80 -23.08 -7.29
N GLY A 618 3.83 -22.88 -8.18
CA GLY A 618 2.98 -21.70 -8.17
C GLY A 618 1.65 -21.87 -7.43
N TRP A 619 0.85 -20.81 -7.48
CA TRP A 619 -0.54 -20.76 -7.00
C TRP A 619 -1.47 -20.27 -8.11
N GLY A 620 -2.73 -20.71 -8.08
CA GLY A 620 -3.69 -20.47 -9.14
C GLY A 620 -5.13 -20.64 -8.68
N GLU A 621 -5.92 -19.58 -8.74
CA GLU A 621 -7.35 -19.52 -8.41
C GLU A 621 -8.16 -19.10 -9.65
N SER A 622 -9.27 -19.77 -9.87
CA SER A 622 -10.30 -19.33 -10.82
C SER A 622 -11.13 -18.20 -10.21
N TYR A 623 -11.68 -17.31 -11.03
CA TYR A 623 -12.69 -16.33 -10.59
C TYR A 623 -13.90 -17.00 -9.89
N LYS A 624 -14.17 -18.27 -10.19
CA LYS A 624 -15.18 -19.10 -9.49
C LYS A 624 -14.92 -19.24 -7.98
N SER A 625 -13.70 -18.97 -7.50
CA SER A 625 -13.42 -18.89 -6.07
C SER A 625 -14.26 -17.81 -5.37
N CYS A 626 -14.50 -16.70 -6.07
CA CYS A 626 -15.31 -15.58 -5.59
C CYS A 626 -16.81 -15.91 -5.62
N GLU A 627 -17.28 -16.60 -6.65
CA GLU A 627 -18.69 -17.01 -6.76
C GLU A 627 -19.08 -18.04 -5.69
N THR A 628 -18.22 -19.05 -5.49
CA THR A 628 -18.48 -20.20 -4.61
C THR A 628 -18.02 -19.99 -3.17
N HIS A 629 -17.27 -18.91 -2.91
CA HIS A 629 -16.70 -18.58 -1.59
C HIS A 629 -15.81 -19.70 -1.04
N ALA A 630 -15.15 -20.44 -1.94
CA ALA A 630 -14.23 -21.55 -1.65
C ALA A 630 -13.07 -21.53 -2.65
N TYR A 631 -11.91 -22.05 -2.29
CA TYR A 631 -10.74 -22.05 -3.19
C TYR A 631 -11.00 -22.98 -4.39
N VAL A 632 -11.20 -22.42 -5.59
CA VAL A 632 -11.34 -23.16 -6.84
C VAL A 632 -10.00 -23.11 -7.58
N GLN A 633 -9.29 -24.24 -7.54
CA GLN A 633 -7.98 -24.38 -8.14
C GLN A 633 -8.00 -24.13 -9.66
N SER A 634 -7.10 -23.28 -10.13
CA SER A 634 -6.74 -23.11 -11.55
C SER A 634 -5.28 -23.52 -11.81
N ARG A 635 -4.82 -23.38 -13.06
CA ARG A 635 -3.39 -23.40 -13.40
C ARG A 635 -2.66 -22.31 -12.62
N SER A 636 -1.37 -22.50 -12.33
CA SER A 636 -0.58 -21.46 -11.67
C SER A 636 -0.56 -20.17 -12.47
N GLN A 637 -0.64 -19.05 -11.76
CA GLN A 637 -0.58 -17.70 -12.31
C GLN A 637 0.52 -16.90 -11.61
N VAL A 638 1.27 -16.08 -12.34
CA VAL A 638 2.41 -15.32 -11.83
C VAL A 638 1.99 -14.29 -10.80
N VAL A 639 0.81 -13.67 -10.96
CA VAL A 639 0.26 -12.68 -10.02
C VAL A 639 -0.11 -13.34 -8.69
N GLN A 640 -0.95 -14.37 -8.72
CA GLN A 640 -1.37 -15.09 -7.51
C GLN A 640 -0.21 -15.83 -6.82
N THR A 641 0.75 -16.33 -7.60
CA THR A 641 2.01 -16.86 -7.06
C THR A 641 2.80 -15.77 -6.33
N SER A 642 2.86 -14.56 -6.89
CA SER A 642 3.53 -13.42 -6.24
C SER A 642 2.84 -13.05 -4.92
N TRP A 643 1.50 -13.03 -4.89
CA TRP A 643 0.74 -12.79 -3.65
C TRP A 643 1.03 -13.83 -2.57
N ALA A 644 0.93 -15.12 -2.89
CA ALA A 644 1.20 -16.20 -1.95
C ALA A 644 2.66 -16.15 -1.43
N VAL A 645 3.62 -15.89 -2.31
CA VAL A 645 5.04 -15.73 -1.95
C VAL A 645 5.23 -14.55 -1.00
N LEU A 646 4.68 -13.38 -1.32
CA LEU A 646 4.74 -12.20 -0.46
C LEU A 646 4.07 -12.46 0.89
N ALA A 647 2.91 -13.12 0.91
CA ALA A 647 2.17 -13.48 2.11
C ALA A 647 2.99 -14.39 3.05
N LEU A 648 3.59 -15.47 2.52
CA LEU A 648 4.50 -16.34 3.26
C LEU A 648 5.74 -15.58 3.76
N MET A 649 6.18 -14.56 3.00
CA MET A 649 7.24 -13.69 3.48
C MET A 649 6.78 -12.82 4.66
N HIS A 650 5.61 -12.16 4.59
CA HIS A 650 5.07 -11.37 5.70
C HIS A 650 4.86 -12.20 6.96
N ALA A 651 4.47 -13.48 6.82
CA ALA A 651 4.35 -14.42 7.92
C ALA A 651 5.69 -14.80 8.60
N ASP A 652 6.83 -14.43 8.04
CA ASP A 652 8.15 -14.92 8.45
C ASP A 652 8.20 -16.46 8.48
N TYR A 653 7.61 -17.10 7.44
CA TYR A 653 7.58 -18.55 7.32
C TYR A 653 9.00 -19.15 7.31
N PRO A 654 9.30 -20.17 8.14
CA PRO A 654 10.67 -20.60 8.39
C PRO A 654 11.32 -21.31 7.19
N ASP A 655 10.58 -22.17 6.50
CA ASP A 655 11.09 -22.94 5.36
C ASP A 655 11.06 -22.10 4.07
N ALA A 656 12.24 -21.92 3.46
CA ALA A 656 12.37 -21.16 2.22
C ALA A 656 11.98 -21.96 0.97
N THR A 657 11.74 -23.26 1.07
CA THR A 657 11.52 -24.14 -0.09
C THR A 657 10.25 -23.78 -0.86
N PRO A 658 9.07 -23.59 -0.23
CA PRO A 658 7.87 -23.16 -0.95
C PRO A 658 8.04 -21.80 -1.64
N ILE A 659 8.70 -20.86 -0.95
CA ILE A 659 9.01 -19.52 -1.48
C ILE A 659 9.94 -19.62 -2.70
N ARG A 660 11.02 -20.42 -2.61
CA ARG A 660 11.96 -20.61 -3.73
C ARG A 660 11.29 -21.23 -4.95
N ARG A 661 10.38 -22.19 -4.75
CA ARG A 661 9.61 -22.81 -5.84
C ARG A 661 8.69 -21.80 -6.52
N GLY A 662 7.99 -20.96 -5.76
CA GLY A 662 7.17 -19.88 -6.32
C GLY A 662 7.99 -18.85 -7.10
N ILE A 663 9.15 -18.45 -6.57
CA ILE A 663 10.09 -17.55 -7.26
C ILE A 663 10.63 -18.18 -8.56
N ALA A 664 10.98 -19.46 -8.54
CA ALA A 664 11.43 -20.17 -9.73
C ALA A 664 10.33 -20.20 -10.81
N LEU A 665 9.07 -20.40 -10.43
CA LEU A 665 7.95 -20.31 -11.37
C LEU A 665 7.83 -18.92 -11.99
N ILE A 666 7.85 -17.85 -11.19
CA ILE A 666 7.79 -16.46 -11.69
C ILE A 666 8.93 -16.18 -12.68
N MET A 667 10.16 -16.58 -12.35
CA MET A 667 11.32 -16.39 -13.24
C MET A 667 11.20 -17.22 -14.52
N SER A 668 10.70 -18.46 -14.45
CA SER A 668 10.53 -19.32 -15.62
C SER A 668 9.50 -18.81 -16.64
N ARG A 669 8.62 -17.90 -16.21
CA ARG A 669 7.58 -17.28 -17.05
C ARG A 669 7.94 -15.89 -17.57
N GLN A 670 9.12 -15.37 -17.22
CA GLN A 670 9.60 -14.10 -17.75
C GLN A 670 9.93 -14.25 -19.24
N GLN A 671 9.42 -13.33 -20.05
CA GLN A 671 9.65 -13.28 -21.49
C GLN A 671 11.05 -12.73 -21.81
N PRO A 672 11.58 -12.97 -23.03
CA PRO A 672 12.88 -12.47 -23.45
C PRO A 672 13.04 -10.95 -23.34
N ASP A 673 11.97 -10.18 -23.47
CA ASP A 673 11.98 -8.72 -23.31
C ASP A 673 11.90 -8.25 -21.85
N GLY A 674 11.89 -9.17 -20.89
CA GLY A 674 11.75 -8.90 -19.46
C GLY A 674 10.30 -8.85 -18.95
N SER A 675 9.31 -8.83 -19.84
CA SER A 675 7.89 -8.77 -19.47
C SER A 675 7.32 -10.10 -18.97
N TRP A 676 6.07 -10.08 -18.52
CA TRP A 676 5.26 -11.29 -18.30
C TRP A 676 4.01 -11.24 -19.18
N ALA A 677 3.59 -12.43 -19.65
CA ALA A 677 2.35 -12.57 -20.40
C ALA A 677 1.14 -12.31 -19.50
N GLN A 678 0.07 -11.76 -20.07
CA GLN A 678 -1.21 -11.69 -19.36
C GLN A 678 -1.76 -13.12 -19.20
N GLU A 679 -2.18 -13.47 -17.99
CA GLU A 679 -2.78 -14.77 -17.69
C GLU A 679 -4.28 -14.60 -17.46
N GLN A 680 -4.87 -15.31 -16.49
CA GLN A 680 -6.29 -15.12 -16.18
C GLN A 680 -6.51 -13.80 -15.44
N ILE A 681 -7.74 -13.33 -15.47
CA ILE A 681 -8.17 -12.08 -14.85
C ILE A 681 -7.91 -12.09 -13.34
N GLU A 682 -7.49 -10.96 -12.79
CA GLU A 682 -7.04 -10.87 -11.39
C GLU A 682 -8.07 -10.23 -10.46
N GLY A 683 -8.82 -9.25 -10.96
CA GLY A 683 -9.75 -8.44 -10.18
C GLY A 683 -11.15 -9.05 -10.09
N ILE A 684 -11.85 -8.74 -9.01
CA ILE A 684 -13.26 -9.07 -8.81
C ILE A 684 -13.93 -7.92 -8.07
N PHE A 685 -15.22 -7.71 -8.31
CA PHE A 685 -16.07 -6.93 -7.42
C PHE A 685 -17.44 -7.60 -7.27
N ASN A 686 -18.03 -7.41 -6.09
CA ASN A 686 -19.37 -7.91 -5.74
C ASN A 686 -19.58 -9.40 -6.06
N HIS A 687 -18.53 -10.19 -5.80
CA HIS A 687 -18.42 -11.67 -5.92
C HIS A 687 -18.46 -12.27 -7.32
N ASN A 688 -19.19 -11.68 -8.26
CA ASN A 688 -19.56 -12.34 -9.53
C ASN A 688 -19.10 -11.59 -10.79
N CYS A 689 -18.40 -10.46 -10.64
CA CYS A 689 -17.93 -9.70 -11.80
C CYS A 689 -16.43 -9.45 -11.76
N ALA A 690 -15.73 -10.02 -12.74
CA ALA A 690 -14.28 -9.89 -12.86
C ALA A 690 -13.87 -8.63 -13.63
N ILE A 691 -12.70 -8.10 -13.27
CA ILE A 691 -12.11 -6.88 -13.86
C ILE A 691 -10.59 -7.04 -13.98
N SER A 692 -10.01 -6.55 -15.07
CA SER A 692 -8.59 -6.75 -15.38
C SER A 692 -7.70 -5.77 -14.63
N TYR A 693 -6.56 -6.24 -14.14
CA TYR A 693 -5.47 -5.39 -13.64
C TYR A 693 -4.15 -5.75 -14.34
N PRO A 694 -3.94 -5.35 -15.61
CA PRO A 694 -2.81 -5.84 -16.41
C PRO A 694 -1.44 -5.41 -15.88
N HIS A 695 -1.40 -4.41 -15.00
CA HIS A 695 -0.19 -3.93 -14.34
C HIS A 695 0.27 -4.84 -13.19
N TYR A 696 -0.61 -5.70 -12.66
CA TYR A 696 -0.29 -6.61 -11.55
C TYR A 696 0.83 -7.59 -11.88
N LYS A 697 0.88 -8.07 -13.12
CA LYS A 697 1.94 -8.97 -13.59
C LYS A 697 3.32 -8.32 -13.61
N PHE A 698 3.41 -6.99 -13.52
CA PHE A 698 4.66 -6.26 -13.33
C PHE A 698 4.87 -5.91 -11.86
N ALA A 699 3.92 -5.20 -11.25
CA ALA A 699 4.06 -4.69 -9.89
C ALA A 699 4.36 -5.83 -8.89
N PHE A 700 3.55 -6.90 -8.90
CA PHE A 700 3.70 -7.98 -7.92
C PHE A 700 4.85 -8.93 -8.20
N THR A 701 5.18 -9.20 -9.47
CA THR A 701 6.33 -10.05 -9.82
C THR A 701 7.64 -9.36 -9.44
N ILE A 702 7.81 -8.08 -9.80
CA ILE A 702 8.97 -7.25 -9.41
C ILE A 702 9.08 -7.20 -7.89
N TRP A 703 7.96 -7.01 -7.18
CA TRP A 703 7.94 -6.95 -5.72
C TRP A 703 8.36 -8.27 -5.08
N ALA A 704 7.76 -9.40 -5.51
CA ALA A 704 8.07 -10.72 -4.97
C ALA A 704 9.53 -11.11 -5.22
N LEU A 705 10.02 -10.88 -6.45
CA LEU A 705 11.40 -11.15 -6.86
C LEU A 705 12.41 -10.30 -6.08
N GLY A 706 12.18 -8.99 -5.98
CA GLY A 706 13.05 -8.07 -5.25
C GLY A 706 13.13 -8.38 -3.75
N LYS A 707 11.99 -8.67 -3.13
CA LYS A 707 11.91 -9.04 -1.71
C LYS A 707 12.55 -10.40 -1.43
N ALA A 708 12.40 -11.37 -2.34
CA ALA A 708 13.10 -12.65 -2.27
C ALA A 708 14.62 -12.47 -2.34
N ALA A 709 15.12 -11.65 -3.28
CA ALA A 709 16.54 -11.39 -3.41
C ALA A 709 17.14 -10.78 -2.13
N ALA A 710 16.44 -9.83 -1.51
CA ALA A 710 16.86 -9.24 -0.23
C ALA A 710 17.02 -10.28 0.90
N ARG A 711 16.16 -11.30 0.94
CA ARG A 711 16.20 -12.39 1.94
C ARG A 711 17.35 -13.37 1.71
N VAL A 712 17.66 -13.71 0.46
CA VAL A 712 18.78 -14.61 0.12
C VAL A 712 20.12 -13.98 0.53
N CYS A 713 20.32 -12.68 0.26
CA CYS A 713 21.52 -11.95 0.69
C CYS A 713 21.67 -11.94 2.23
N MET A 714 20.58 -11.79 2.99
CA MET A 714 20.63 -11.80 4.46
C MET A 714 20.96 -13.18 5.06
N ARG A 715 20.56 -14.29 4.41
CA ARG A 715 20.84 -15.65 4.91
C ARG A 715 22.21 -16.20 4.49
N GLN A 716 22.77 -15.76 3.37
CA GLN A 716 24.09 -16.23 2.88
C GLN A 716 25.28 -15.50 3.49
N GLY A 717 25.09 -14.58 4.45
CA GLY A 717 26.18 -13.76 4.99
C GLY A 717 26.83 -12.82 3.95
N ALA A 718 26.29 -12.79 2.73
CA ALA A 718 26.62 -11.82 1.71
C ALA A 718 26.02 -10.48 2.14
N VAL A 719 26.81 -9.74 2.92
CA VAL A 719 26.63 -8.31 3.10
C VAL A 719 26.50 -7.72 1.69
N ARG A 720 25.30 -7.25 1.32
CA ARG A 720 25.09 -6.51 0.08
C ARG A 720 26.21 -5.46 -0.05
N GLY A 721 26.97 -5.51 -1.13
CA GLY A 721 27.68 -4.32 -1.61
C GLY A 721 26.64 -3.21 -1.76
N GLY A 722 26.74 -2.17 -0.94
CA GLY A 722 25.88 -0.99 -1.01
C GLY A 722 25.23 -0.55 0.31
N ALA A 723 25.17 -1.40 1.35
CA ALA A 723 24.78 -0.91 2.68
C ALA A 723 25.99 -0.24 3.34
N THR A 724 25.88 1.06 3.65
CA THR A 724 26.96 1.75 4.35
C THR A 724 27.18 1.09 5.72
N PRO A 725 28.43 1.01 6.21
CA PRO A 725 28.73 0.50 7.56
C PRO A 725 27.83 1.13 8.64
N TYR A 726 27.54 2.42 8.50
CA TYR A 726 26.61 3.14 9.36
C TYR A 726 25.18 2.56 9.36
N ALA A 727 24.61 2.29 8.19
CA ALA A 727 23.28 1.70 8.09
C ALA A 727 23.23 0.28 8.70
N VAL A 728 24.31 -0.49 8.54
CA VAL A 728 24.45 -1.82 9.14
C VAL A 728 24.47 -1.74 10.67
N ALA A 729 25.29 -0.85 11.23
CA ALA A 729 25.37 -0.64 12.67
C ALA A 729 24.05 -0.11 13.25
N LEU A 730 23.44 0.88 12.60
CA LEU A 730 22.18 1.48 13.05
C LEU A 730 21.03 0.46 13.05
N ARG A 731 20.91 -0.36 11.99
CA ARG A 731 19.90 -1.41 11.93
C ARG A 731 20.11 -2.47 13.02
N ALA A 732 21.35 -2.82 13.32
CA ALA A 732 21.66 -3.75 14.39
C ALA A 732 21.29 -3.18 15.78
N LEU A 733 21.55 -1.90 16.04
CA LEU A 733 21.17 -1.23 17.30
C LEU A 733 19.64 -1.13 17.47
N LEU A 734 18.93 -0.73 16.42
CA LEU A 734 17.47 -0.58 16.41
C LEU A 734 16.71 -1.92 16.50
N SER A 735 17.40 -3.06 16.42
CA SER A 735 16.76 -4.37 16.54
C SER A 735 16.24 -4.68 17.94
N HIS A 736 16.79 -4.04 18.97
CA HIS A 736 16.43 -4.27 20.38
C HIS A 736 16.18 -2.97 21.17
N ARG A 737 16.53 -1.79 20.63
CA ARG A 737 16.38 -0.49 21.32
C ARG A 737 15.41 0.45 20.60
N ARG A 738 14.62 1.20 21.37
CA ARG A 738 13.54 2.09 20.87
C ARG A 738 13.96 3.55 20.65
N ASP A 739 15.08 3.99 21.23
CA ASP A 739 15.59 5.37 21.07
C ASP A 739 16.45 5.51 19.81
N ALA A 740 15.84 5.97 18.72
CA ALA A 740 16.53 6.18 17.46
C ALA A 740 17.57 7.33 17.50
N GLY A 741 17.43 8.29 18.42
CA GLY A 741 18.39 9.39 18.59
C GLY A 741 19.72 8.87 19.12
N ALA A 742 19.67 8.14 20.24
CA ALA A 742 20.85 7.50 20.83
C ALA A 742 21.51 6.50 19.89
N CYS A 743 20.71 5.64 19.23
CA CYS A 743 21.24 4.63 18.30
C CYS A 743 22.00 5.24 17.11
N ARG A 744 21.60 6.42 16.63
CA ARG A 744 22.32 7.12 15.55
C ARG A 744 23.72 7.58 15.99
N GLN A 745 23.84 8.10 17.20
CA GLN A 745 25.13 8.55 17.73
C GLN A 745 26.06 7.37 18.00
N GLU A 746 25.54 6.29 18.59
CA GLU A 746 26.30 5.06 18.83
C GLU A 746 26.74 4.38 17.54
N ALA A 747 25.89 4.35 16.51
CA ALA A 747 26.26 3.83 15.19
C ALA A 747 27.45 4.59 14.58
N ARG A 748 27.53 5.92 14.76
CA ARG A 748 28.69 6.72 14.30
C ARG A 748 29.96 6.32 15.02
N TRP A 749 29.91 6.24 16.35
CA TRP A 749 31.07 5.86 17.17
C TRP A 749 31.57 4.44 16.86
N LEU A 750 30.67 3.48 16.66
CA LEU A 750 31.03 2.12 16.26
C LEU A 750 31.70 2.08 14.89
N VAL A 751 31.23 2.89 13.94
CA VAL A 751 31.84 2.99 12.61
C VAL A 751 33.23 3.64 12.69
N ASP A 752 33.38 4.73 13.43
CA ASP A 752 34.67 5.40 13.56
C ASP A 752 35.71 4.51 14.26
N GLU A 753 35.29 3.75 15.27
CA GLU A 753 36.15 2.80 15.97
C GLU A 753 36.63 1.66 15.06
N VAL A 754 35.71 1.01 14.34
CA VAL A 754 36.09 -0.11 13.47
C VAL A 754 36.92 0.38 12.29
N ARG A 755 36.65 1.58 11.79
CA ARG A 755 37.49 2.25 10.79
C ARG A 755 38.91 2.43 11.28
N ALA A 756 39.09 2.94 12.50
CA ALA A 756 40.41 3.12 13.12
C ALA A 756 41.14 1.78 13.33
N ARG A 757 40.46 0.75 13.86
CA ARG A 757 41.04 -0.59 14.10
C ARG A 757 41.57 -1.28 12.86
N HIS A 758 40.87 -1.09 11.74
CA HIS A 758 41.20 -1.74 10.47
C HIS A 758 41.98 -0.82 9.51
N GLY A 759 42.38 0.38 9.95
CA GLY A 759 43.15 1.33 9.13
C GLY A 759 42.42 1.78 7.86
N LEU A 760 41.09 1.89 7.90
CA LEU A 760 40.27 2.16 6.72
C LEU A 760 40.17 3.67 6.44
N SER A 761 40.25 4.05 5.16
CA SER A 761 40.10 5.45 4.73
C SER A 761 38.69 6.00 5.04
N PRO A 762 38.56 7.27 5.48
CA PRO A 762 37.25 7.91 5.65
C PRO A 762 36.39 7.94 4.39
N ALA A 763 37.02 7.98 3.21
CA ALA A 763 36.36 7.98 1.90
C ALA A 763 35.87 6.58 1.47
N LEU A 764 36.27 5.51 2.18
CA LEU A 764 35.88 4.15 1.85
C LEU A 764 34.46 3.87 2.39
N VAL A 765 33.52 3.75 1.45
CA VAL A 765 32.08 3.54 1.72
C VAL A 765 31.74 2.05 1.90
N THR A 766 32.52 1.15 1.29
CA THR A 766 32.36 -0.31 1.37
C THR A 766 33.50 -0.95 2.13
N TRP A 767 33.20 -1.71 3.18
CA TRP A 767 34.22 -2.31 4.05
C TRP A 767 34.51 -3.78 3.72
N PRO A 768 35.77 -4.24 3.88
CA PRO A 768 36.12 -5.65 3.80
C PRO A 768 35.30 -6.50 4.80
N ALA A 769 35.06 -7.77 4.46
CA ALA A 769 34.28 -8.69 5.29
C ALA A 769 34.74 -8.78 6.77
N PRO A 770 36.06 -8.82 7.09
CA PRO A 770 36.51 -8.83 8.49
C PRO A 770 36.13 -7.57 9.28
N ALA A 771 36.19 -6.40 8.64
CA ALA A 771 35.79 -5.14 9.26
C ALA A 771 34.27 -5.09 9.48
N MET A 772 33.48 -5.56 8.51
CA MET A 772 32.03 -5.63 8.64
C MET A 772 31.58 -6.62 9.72
N GLN A 773 32.24 -7.78 9.84
CA GLN A 773 31.98 -8.74 10.90
C GLN A 773 32.30 -8.15 12.28
N THR A 774 33.40 -7.40 12.39
CA THR A 774 33.75 -6.66 13.62
C THR A 774 32.65 -5.67 13.99
N LEU A 775 32.18 -4.88 13.02
CA LEU A 775 31.11 -3.89 13.23
C LEU A 775 29.80 -4.51 13.71
N LEU A 776 29.38 -5.61 13.07
CA LEU A 776 28.17 -6.34 13.45
C LEU A 776 28.28 -6.94 14.86
N SER A 777 29.46 -7.45 15.23
CA SER A 777 29.73 -7.97 16.57
C SER A 777 29.56 -6.88 17.63
N LEU A 778 30.19 -5.72 17.43
CA LEU A 778 30.10 -4.60 18.37
C LEU A 778 28.68 -4.01 18.45
N ALA A 779 28.01 -3.83 17.31
CA ALA A 779 26.65 -3.31 17.28
C ALA A 779 25.63 -4.24 17.98
N ARG A 780 25.80 -5.56 17.89
CA ARG A 780 24.96 -6.53 18.60
C ARG A 780 25.17 -6.50 20.12
N ARG A 781 26.40 -6.24 20.57
CA ARG A 781 26.72 -6.06 21.99
C ARG A 781 26.07 -4.80 22.54
N ALA A 782 26.25 -3.67 21.85
CA ALA A 782 25.60 -2.40 22.22
C ALA A 782 24.06 -2.46 22.14
N ALA A 783 23.49 -3.26 21.23
CA ALA A 783 22.04 -3.46 21.14
C ALA A 783 21.42 -4.15 22.37
N ARG A 784 22.23 -4.82 23.20
CA ARG A 784 21.80 -5.51 24.43
C ARG A 784 22.06 -4.67 25.69
N ASP A 785 22.05 -3.35 25.54
CA ASP A 785 22.29 -2.36 26.59
C ASP A 785 23.67 -2.47 27.31
N GLU A 786 24.64 -3.13 26.68
CA GLU A 786 26.03 -3.11 27.14
C GLU A 786 26.63 -1.69 26.93
N PRO A 787 27.23 -1.05 27.96
CA PRO A 787 27.80 0.28 27.82
C PRO A 787 28.76 0.39 26.65
N LEU A 788 28.57 1.39 25.79
CA LEU A 788 29.35 1.53 24.57
C LEU A 788 30.85 1.59 24.84
N SER A 789 31.28 2.23 25.93
CA SER A 789 32.70 2.29 26.32
C SER A 789 33.29 0.91 26.59
N TYR A 790 32.52 -0.08 27.06
CA TYR A 790 32.99 -1.47 27.21
C TYR A 790 32.92 -2.26 25.89
N VAL A 791 31.98 -1.92 25.02
CA VAL A 791 31.88 -2.49 23.67
C VAL A 791 33.10 -2.07 22.85
N ILE A 792 33.42 -0.77 22.87
CA ILE A 792 34.57 -0.16 22.22
C ILE A 792 35.87 -0.46 23.01
N GLY A 793 35.81 -0.60 24.33
CA GLY A 793 36.95 -0.95 25.19
C GLY A 793 37.84 0.24 25.58
N HIS A 794 37.44 1.47 25.25
CA HIS A 794 38.07 2.69 25.75
C HIS A 794 37.07 3.85 25.88
N GLN A 795 37.47 4.89 26.62
CA GLN A 795 36.71 6.11 26.87
C GLN A 795 37.64 7.34 26.78
N PRO A 796 37.25 8.42 26.08
CA PRO A 796 38.02 9.67 26.10
C PRO A 796 38.01 10.33 27.48
N PHE A 797 39.12 10.97 27.84
CA PHE A 797 39.32 11.73 29.08
C PHE A 797 40.35 12.86 28.84
N GLY A 798 39.87 13.98 28.30
CA GLY A 798 40.70 15.04 27.71
C GLY A 798 41.53 14.53 26.52
N PRO A 799 42.83 14.85 26.40
CA PRO A 799 43.72 14.25 25.38
C PRO A 799 43.94 12.73 25.50
N LEU A 800 43.43 12.06 26.54
CA LEU A 800 43.64 10.63 26.76
C LEU A 800 42.46 9.80 26.25
N SER A 801 42.76 8.57 25.81
CA SER A 801 41.83 7.48 25.47
C SER A 801 42.19 6.31 26.40
N LEU A 802 41.44 6.22 27.49
CA LEU A 802 41.69 5.29 28.59
C LEU A 802 40.94 3.99 28.33
N LEU A 803 41.62 2.86 28.51
CA LEU A 803 41.01 1.54 28.45
C LEU A 803 39.95 1.38 29.54
N THR A 804 38.85 0.74 29.17
CA THR A 804 37.69 0.48 30.03
C THR A 804 37.30 -0.99 29.91
N ARG A 805 37.02 -1.64 31.05
CA ARG A 805 36.61 -3.05 31.09
C ARG A 805 35.64 -3.30 32.26
N PRO A 806 34.61 -4.14 32.08
CA PRO A 806 33.78 -4.57 33.20
C PRO A 806 34.63 -5.29 34.27
N PRO A 807 34.36 -5.10 35.57
CA PRO A 807 33.28 -4.28 36.15
C PRO A 807 33.75 -2.88 36.61
N ILE A 808 34.85 -2.33 36.06
CA ILE A 808 35.48 -1.09 36.54
C ILE A 808 34.74 0.15 36.01
N LEU A 809 34.31 1.03 36.91
CA LEU A 809 33.57 2.26 36.61
C LEU A 809 34.15 3.02 35.40
N ILE A 810 33.28 3.34 34.44
CA ILE A 810 33.64 4.12 33.26
C ILE A 810 33.90 5.58 33.70
N PRO A 811 35.03 6.20 33.28
CA PRO A 811 35.29 7.61 33.57
C PRO A 811 34.15 8.53 33.12
N ARG A 812 33.68 9.40 34.02
CA ARG A 812 32.55 10.32 33.78
C ARG A 812 33.04 11.72 33.38
N CYS A 813 32.23 12.46 32.61
CA CYS A 813 32.61 13.80 32.13
C CYS A 813 32.77 14.82 33.26
N GLU A 814 32.05 14.66 34.38
CA GLU A 814 32.22 15.49 35.57
C GLU A 814 33.60 15.25 36.20
N THR A 815 34.04 13.99 36.21
CA THR A 815 35.38 13.62 36.72
C THR A 815 36.48 14.21 35.85
N GLU A 816 36.29 14.18 34.54
CA GLU A 816 37.17 14.82 33.58
C GLU A 816 37.27 16.34 33.82
N ALA A 817 36.13 17.02 33.90
CA ALA A 817 36.08 18.47 34.04
C ALA A 817 36.86 18.97 35.26
N TRP A 818 36.62 18.39 36.45
CA TRP A 818 37.33 18.83 37.65
C TRP A 818 38.81 18.43 37.63
N THR A 819 39.18 17.31 37.01
CA THR A 819 40.58 16.88 36.90
C THR A 819 41.40 17.87 36.08
N TYR A 820 40.88 18.36 34.94
CA TYR A 820 41.58 19.35 34.12
C TYR A 820 41.55 20.76 34.73
N GLN A 821 40.50 21.10 35.49
CA GLN A 821 40.49 22.31 36.30
C GLN A 821 41.59 22.26 37.37
N LEU A 822 41.72 21.13 38.08
CA LEU A 822 42.79 20.90 39.05
C LEU A 822 44.17 20.98 38.40
N LEU A 823 44.36 20.34 37.24
CA LEU A 823 45.60 20.41 36.48
C LEU A 823 46.02 21.85 36.18
N SER A 824 45.05 22.70 35.81
CA SER A 824 45.28 24.12 35.50
C SER A 824 45.70 24.91 36.75
N LEU A 825 45.04 24.68 37.88
CA LEU A 825 45.38 25.29 39.17
C LEU A 825 46.78 24.85 39.65
N VAL A 826 47.09 23.57 39.51
CA VAL A 826 48.38 22.99 39.89
C VAL A 826 49.51 23.59 39.05
N ARG A 827 49.34 23.67 37.71
CA ARG A 827 50.30 24.31 36.80
C ARG A 827 50.54 25.78 37.16
N ALA A 828 49.47 26.56 37.39
CA ALA A 828 49.59 27.96 37.77
C ALA A 828 50.34 28.15 39.11
N ARG A 829 50.06 27.29 40.09
CA ARG A 829 50.70 27.36 41.42
C ARG A 829 52.16 26.87 41.39
N TRP A 830 52.48 25.87 40.59
CA TRP A 830 53.82 25.29 40.52
C TRP A 830 54.74 26.01 39.52
N ALA A 831 54.20 26.82 38.61
CA ALA A 831 55.02 27.71 37.76
C ALA A 831 55.82 28.75 38.57
N VAL A 832 55.35 29.14 39.76
CA VAL A 832 55.96 30.19 40.60
C VAL A 832 56.96 29.63 41.62
N GLY A 833 56.96 28.31 41.86
CA GLY A 833 57.88 27.66 42.79
C GLY A 833 58.79 26.70 42.03
N GLY A 834 60.10 26.98 41.98
CA GLY A 834 61.09 26.25 41.17
C GLY A 834 61.08 24.72 41.30
N SER A 835 61.82 24.06 40.42
CA SER A 835 61.85 22.59 40.26
C SER A 835 62.24 21.87 41.55
N ARG A 836 61.24 21.42 42.32
CA ARG A 836 61.41 20.47 43.43
C ARG A 836 60.56 19.23 43.18
N PRO A 837 60.99 18.03 43.61
CA PRO A 837 60.19 16.81 43.52
C PRO A 837 58.84 17.00 44.24
N ARG A 838 57.77 16.54 43.60
CA ARG A 838 56.39 16.57 44.12
C ARG A 838 55.78 15.18 44.10
N ARG A 839 54.93 14.88 45.08
CA ARG A 839 54.20 13.60 45.12
C ARG A 839 52.69 13.82 45.14
N ILE A 840 51.95 13.14 44.27
CA ILE A 840 50.49 13.17 44.19
C ILE A 840 49.94 11.79 44.58
N LEU A 841 48.89 11.76 45.41
CA LEU A 841 48.16 10.54 45.78
C LEU A 841 46.74 10.59 45.22
N ASP A 842 46.32 9.57 44.49
CA ASP A 842 44.96 9.38 44.00
C ASP A 842 44.29 8.17 44.69
N LEU A 843 43.32 8.45 45.55
CA LEU A 843 42.60 7.44 46.32
C LEU A 843 41.33 6.99 45.59
N CYS A 844 41.08 5.68 45.60
CA CYS A 844 40.00 5.04 44.82
C CYS A 844 40.21 5.27 43.31
N THR A 845 41.41 4.97 42.81
CA THR A 845 41.86 5.38 41.48
C THR A 845 41.07 4.74 40.33
N GLY A 846 40.39 3.62 40.55
CA GLY A 846 39.56 2.95 39.55
C GLY A 846 40.35 2.59 38.30
N SER A 847 39.93 3.08 37.13
CA SER A 847 40.66 2.90 35.86
C SER A 847 41.98 3.68 35.77
N GLY A 848 42.35 4.43 36.81
CA GLY A 848 43.51 5.31 36.84
C GLY A 848 43.27 6.65 36.16
N CYS A 849 42.03 7.01 35.82
CA CYS A 849 41.75 8.17 34.96
C CYS A 849 42.31 9.49 35.49
N ILE A 850 42.19 9.75 36.80
CA ILE A 850 42.71 10.96 37.44
C ILE A 850 44.24 10.88 37.55
N ALA A 851 44.78 9.78 38.11
CA ALA A 851 46.21 9.59 38.27
C ALA A 851 47.00 9.70 36.95
N VAL A 852 46.52 9.03 35.89
CA VAL A 852 47.12 9.05 34.55
C VAL A 852 47.00 10.44 33.92
N ALA A 853 45.85 11.11 34.04
CA ALA A 853 45.67 12.46 33.51
C ALA A 853 46.57 13.50 34.20
N LEU A 854 46.72 13.43 35.53
CA LEU A 854 47.62 14.31 36.27
C LEU A 854 49.08 14.04 35.92
N ALA A 855 49.50 12.78 35.87
CA ALA A 855 50.86 12.41 35.49
C ALA A 855 51.19 12.85 34.05
N HIS A 856 50.26 12.65 33.11
CA HIS A 856 50.44 13.08 31.73
C HIS A 856 50.47 14.62 31.59
N GLY A 857 49.55 15.31 32.27
CA GLY A 857 49.47 16.76 32.24
C GLY A 857 50.62 17.48 32.95
N LEU A 858 51.34 16.82 33.85
CA LEU A 858 52.40 17.41 34.65
C LEU A 858 53.80 16.88 34.29
N GLN A 859 53.98 16.25 33.12
CA GLN A 859 55.26 15.71 32.65
C GLN A 859 56.43 16.72 32.65
N ALA A 860 56.14 18.02 32.53
CA ALA A 860 57.14 19.08 32.59
C ALA A 860 57.70 19.33 34.01
N TYR A 861 57.10 18.72 35.04
CA TYR A 861 57.49 18.86 36.44
C TYR A 861 58.02 17.54 36.99
N ASP A 862 58.89 17.62 37.99
CA ASP A 862 59.40 16.48 38.74
C ASP A 862 58.30 15.93 39.69
N VAL A 863 57.41 15.09 39.17
CA VAL A 863 56.21 14.60 39.88
C VAL A 863 56.12 13.08 39.87
N ASP A 864 55.92 12.49 41.05
CA ASP A 864 55.54 11.08 41.22
C ASP A 864 54.06 10.96 41.60
N VAL A 865 53.29 10.18 40.84
CA VAL A 865 51.87 9.96 41.11
C VAL A 865 51.65 8.54 41.61
N VAL A 866 50.92 8.40 42.72
CA VAL A 866 50.58 7.12 43.33
C VAL A 866 49.06 6.95 43.29
N GLY A 867 48.56 5.94 42.59
CA GLY A 867 47.14 5.58 42.61
C GLY A 867 46.89 4.38 43.54
N VAL A 868 45.84 4.43 44.34
CA VAL A 868 45.47 3.35 45.28
C VAL A 868 44.04 2.90 45.01
N ASP A 869 43.83 1.59 44.87
CA ASP A 869 42.50 0.99 44.82
C ASP A 869 42.45 -0.35 45.56
N SER A 870 41.27 -0.66 46.10
CA SER A 870 40.98 -1.91 46.80
C SER A 870 40.69 -3.08 45.85
N ASP A 871 40.31 -2.81 44.60
CA ASP A 871 40.08 -3.83 43.57
C ASP A 871 41.36 -4.05 42.74
N GLU A 872 41.92 -5.25 42.79
CA GLU A 872 43.12 -5.62 42.05
C GLU A 872 42.93 -5.49 40.52
N ARG A 873 41.71 -5.69 40.01
CA ARG A 873 41.37 -5.52 38.59
C ARG A 873 41.44 -4.06 38.17
N ALA A 874 41.03 -3.14 39.06
CA ALA A 874 41.13 -1.70 38.84
C ALA A 874 42.60 -1.27 38.78
N VAL A 875 43.41 -1.73 39.73
CA VAL A 875 44.86 -1.51 39.77
C VAL A 875 45.54 -2.02 38.50
N SER A 876 45.17 -3.21 38.01
CA SER A 876 45.71 -3.75 36.75
C SER A 876 45.36 -2.86 35.56
N LEU A 877 44.09 -2.46 35.42
CA LEU A 877 43.63 -1.59 34.34
C LEU A 877 44.31 -0.21 34.40
N ALA A 878 44.49 0.35 35.59
CA ALA A 878 45.17 1.61 35.83
C ALA A 878 46.66 1.55 35.44
N ARG A 879 47.35 0.42 35.70
CA ARG A 879 48.72 0.19 35.23
C ARG A 879 48.80 0.12 33.72
N GLU A 880 47.89 -0.61 33.08
CA GLU A 880 47.82 -0.69 31.61
C GLU A 880 47.59 0.70 30.99
N ASN A 881 46.71 1.50 31.58
CA ASN A 881 46.48 2.88 31.15
C ASN A 881 47.71 3.77 31.34
N ALA A 882 48.46 3.63 32.43
CA ALA A 882 49.71 4.36 32.62
C ALA A 882 50.80 3.94 31.60
N GLN A 883 50.91 2.64 31.32
CA GLN A 883 51.85 2.07 30.35
C GLN A 883 51.54 2.53 28.91
N ARG A 884 50.26 2.63 28.54
CA ARG A 884 49.80 3.10 27.22
C ARG A 884 50.36 4.48 26.85
N TYR A 885 50.70 5.30 27.84
CA TYR A 885 51.23 6.65 27.68
C TYR A 885 52.70 6.79 28.11
N ASP A 886 53.43 5.68 28.28
CA ASP A 886 54.83 5.62 28.73
C ASP A 886 55.11 6.46 30.01
N LEU A 887 54.16 6.45 30.96
CA LEU A 887 54.27 7.23 32.19
C LEU A 887 55.14 6.51 33.21
N LYS A 888 56.43 6.86 33.26
CA LYS A 888 57.44 6.18 34.10
C LYS A 888 57.35 6.48 35.60
N ARG A 889 56.59 7.51 35.99
CA ARG A 889 56.49 8.01 37.37
C ARG A 889 55.08 7.87 37.94
N VAL A 890 54.41 6.78 37.57
CA VAL A 890 53.09 6.42 38.07
C VAL A 890 53.16 5.05 38.72
N THR A 891 52.83 4.99 40.01
CA THR A 891 52.81 3.73 40.78
C THR A 891 51.38 3.42 41.20
N MET A 892 50.86 2.26 40.78
CA MET A 892 49.54 1.79 41.22
C MET A 892 49.69 0.73 42.31
N VAL A 893 49.07 0.98 43.46
CA VAL A 893 49.15 0.16 44.66
C VAL A 893 47.78 -0.46 44.93
N HIS A 894 47.77 -1.77 45.18
CA HIS A 894 46.59 -2.46 45.68
C HIS A 894 46.52 -2.29 47.19
N GLY A 895 45.43 -1.71 47.69
CA GLY A 895 45.29 -1.38 49.10
C GLY A 895 43.94 -0.80 49.46
N ASP A 896 43.48 -1.07 50.67
CA ASP A 896 42.25 -0.49 51.22
C ASP A 896 42.54 0.85 51.89
N VAL A 897 41.80 1.89 51.51
CA VAL A 897 41.90 3.24 52.07
C VAL A 897 41.45 3.30 53.54
N TRP A 898 40.78 2.27 54.05
CA TRP A 898 40.41 2.12 55.46
C TRP A 898 41.49 1.43 56.31
N ASP A 899 42.54 0.87 55.68
CA ASP A 899 43.67 0.27 56.39
C ASP A 899 44.75 1.31 56.70
N ASP A 900 44.83 1.72 57.97
CA ASP A 900 45.84 2.64 58.51
C ASP A 900 47.29 2.14 58.23
N ALA A 901 47.51 0.82 58.15
CA ALA A 901 48.83 0.24 57.86
C ALA A 901 49.20 0.37 56.37
N CYS A 902 48.21 0.31 55.47
CA CYS A 902 48.41 0.52 54.04
C CYS A 902 48.78 1.98 53.75
N LEU A 903 48.03 2.96 54.29
CA LEU A 903 48.25 4.37 54.02
C LEU A 903 49.54 4.92 54.65
N SER A 904 49.92 4.44 55.84
CA SER A 904 51.15 4.89 56.52
C SER A 904 52.43 4.51 55.77
N ARG A 905 52.39 3.49 54.89
CA ARG A 905 53.52 3.06 54.05
C ARG A 905 53.73 3.91 52.80
N LEU A 906 52.78 4.77 52.43
CA LEU A 906 52.81 5.56 51.20
C LEU A 906 53.61 6.87 51.32
N GLY A 907 53.89 7.32 52.55
CA GLY A 907 54.64 8.53 52.86
C GLY A 907 53.83 9.84 52.75
N ALA A 908 54.52 10.98 52.72
CA ALA A 908 53.89 12.30 52.58
C ALA A 908 53.66 12.67 51.10
N PHE A 909 52.63 13.49 50.84
CA PHE A 909 52.20 13.92 49.50
C PHE A 909 51.91 15.43 49.48
N ASP A 910 52.15 16.07 48.34
CA ASP A 910 51.87 17.49 48.10
C ASP A 910 50.43 17.74 47.64
N LEU A 911 49.78 16.73 47.06
CA LEU A 911 48.40 16.79 46.58
C LEU A 911 47.74 15.42 46.77
N VAL A 912 46.50 15.41 47.26
CA VAL A 912 45.68 14.20 47.40
C VAL A 912 44.37 14.41 46.65
N THR A 913 44.06 13.50 45.72
CA THR A 913 42.76 13.38 45.05
C THR A 913 42.03 12.15 45.55
N CYS A 914 40.70 12.20 45.55
CA CYS A 914 39.87 11.08 45.97
C CYS A 914 38.51 11.18 45.28
N ASN A 915 38.14 10.16 44.50
CA ASN A 915 36.82 10.06 43.86
C ASN A 915 36.16 8.74 44.26
N PRO A 916 35.68 8.62 45.52
CA PRO A 916 35.17 7.36 46.03
C PRO A 916 33.79 7.04 45.44
N PRO A 917 33.34 5.78 45.52
CA PRO A 917 31.95 5.39 45.28
C PRO A 917 30.93 6.36 45.87
N TYR A 918 29.99 6.86 45.05
CA TYR A 918 29.02 7.90 45.46
C TYR A 918 27.56 7.54 45.16
N ILE A 919 27.26 6.32 44.69
CA ILE A 919 25.89 5.91 44.37
C ILE A 919 25.18 5.44 45.63
N ALA A 920 24.10 6.12 46.04
CA ALA A 920 23.28 5.72 47.19
C ALA A 920 22.51 4.42 46.90
N GLU A 921 22.44 3.51 47.87
CA GLU A 921 21.78 2.21 47.75
C GLU A 921 20.29 2.33 47.35
N ALA A 922 19.60 3.35 47.84
CA ALA A 922 18.21 3.65 47.48
C ALA A 922 18.01 4.09 46.00
N ALA A 923 19.06 4.62 45.36
CA ALA A 923 19.00 5.03 43.95
C ALA A 923 19.32 3.88 42.99
N TRP A 924 19.88 2.76 43.47
CA TRP A 924 20.37 1.65 42.64
C TRP A 924 19.29 0.99 41.79
N ALA A 925 18.06 0.88 42.32
CA ALA A 925 16.94 0.26 41.62
C ALA A 925 16.42 1.08 40.42
N GLY A 926 16.65 2.39 40.42
CA GLY A 926 16.25 3.32 39.36
C GLY A 926 17.35 3.67 38.36
N LEU A 927 18.54 3.06 38.46
CA LEU A 927 19.62 3.25 37.50
C LEU A 927 19.34 2.51 36.20
N ASP A 928 19.88 3.06 35.11
CA ASP A 928 19.86 2.44 33.79
C ASP A 928 20.49 1.02 33.84
N ALA A 929 19.93 0.10 33.06
CA ALA A 929 20.38 -1.30 33.01
C ALA A 929 21.88 -1.40 32.67
N SER A 930 22.38 -0.50 31.81
CA SER A 930 23.79 -0.43 31.42
C SER A 930 24.73 -0.19 32.61
N VAL A 931 24.29 0.52 33.65
CA VAL A 931 25.06 0.75 34.89
C VAL A 931 24.83 -0.38 35.88
N ARG A 932 23.56 -0.78 36.07
CA ARG A 932 23.15 -1.78 37.08
C ARG A 932 23.72 -3.16 36.82
N GLU A 933 23.87 -3.56 35.55
CA GLU A 933 24.20 -4.92 35.14
C GLU A 933 25.67 -5.10 34.74
N HIS A 934 26.40 -4.01 34.46
CA HIS A 934 27.78 -4.07 33.93
C HIS A 934 28.86 -3.39 34.79
N GLU A 935 28.50 -2.57 35.79
CA GLU A 935 29.46 -1.92 36.70
C GLU A 935 29.46 -2.57 38.10
N SER A 936 30.61 -2.54 38.80
CA SER A 936 30.80 -3.23 40.10
C SER A 936 29.86 -2.73 41.19
N THR A 937 29.29 -3.64 41.98
CA THR A 937 28.47 -3.34 43.17
C THR A 937 29.24 -2.66 44.29
N GLY A 938 30.58 -2.60 44.23
CA GLY A 938 31.42 -1.82 45.14
C GLY A 938 31.22 -0.30 45.02
N THR A 939 30.47 0.16 44.02
CA THR A 939 30.04 1.56 43.84
C THR A 939 28.88 1.98 44.77
N ARG A 940 28.27 1.03 45.49
CA ARG A 940 27.14 1.25 46.41
C ARG A 940 27.58 1.89 47.73
N THR A 941 26.82 2.88 48.18
CA THR A 941 26.97 3.51 49.50
C THR A 941 25.68 3.34 50.32
N THR A 942 25.80 2.88 51.56
CA THR A 942 24.67 2.67 52.49
C THR A 942 24.21 3.99 53.15
N GLY A 943 24.33 5.14 52.48
CA GLY A 943 24.14 6.47 53.08
C GLY A 943 23.45 7.48 52.16
N VAL A 944 22.60 8.34 52.75
CA VAL A 944 21.65 9.25 52.06
C VAL A 944 22.30 10.46 51.37
N TYR A 945 23.61 10.67 51.53
CA TYR A 945 24.41 11.57 50.71
C TYR A 945 25.80 10.95 50.60
N GLY A 946 26.54 11.22 49.52
CA GLY A 946 27.97 10.88 49.34
C GLY A 946 28.90 11.59 50.33
N ALA A 947 28.55 11.60 51.60
CA ALA A 947 29.36 11.94 52.73
C ALA A 947 29.43 10.68 53.60
N CYS A 948 30.59 10.02 53.52
CA CYS A 948 31.32 9.44 54.62
C CYS A 948 30.47 9.06 55.86
N ARG A 949 30.50 7.79 56.27
CA ARG A 949 30.15 7.33 57.63
C ARG A 949 31.12 7.98 58.64
N CYS A 950 31.03 9.30 58.80
CA CYS A 950 31.90 10.11 59.62
C CYS A 950 31.32 10.18 61.04
N GLY A 951 31.18 9.01 61.66
CA GLY A 951 31.02 8.86 63.10
C GLY A 951 32.34 9.10 63.87
N ARG A 952 33.43 9.47 63.18
CA ARG A 952 34.72 9.83 63.78
C ARG A 952 35.32 11.07 63.12
N ARG A 953 34.63 12.22 63.22
CA ARG A 953 35.08 13.56 62.77
C ARG A 953 36.43 14.05 63.36
N ARG A 954 37.14 13.27 64.19
CA ARG A 954 38.39 13.71 64.85
C ARG A 954 39.70 13.17 64.24
N ARG A 955 39.70 12.22 63.30
CA ARG A 955 40.97 11.62 62.80
C ARG A 955 41.57 12.24 61.54
N TRP A 956 40.77 12.80 60.61
CA TRP A 956 41.30 13.31 59.34
C TRP A 956 41.85 14.75 59.39
N ARG A 957 41.47 15.57 60.39
CA ARG A 957 41.97 16.94 60.56
C ARG A 957 43.35 17.07 61.23
N ARG A 958 43.98 15.96 61.65
CA ARG A 958 45.26 15.98 62.40
C ARG A 958 46.43 15.31 61.68
N ARG A 959 46.29 14.90 60.41
CA ARG A 959 47.30 14.05 59.75
C ARG A 959 47.67 14.40 58.31
N TRP A 960 47.04 15.39 57.70
CA TRP A 960 47.35 15.86 56.34
C TRP A 960 47.43 17.37 56.32
#